data_AF-A0A7L3X177-F1
#
_entry.id   AF-A0A7L3X177-F1
#
_cell.length_a   1.000
_cell.length_b   1.000
_cell.length_c   1.000
_cell.angle_alpha   90.00
_cell.angle_beta   90.00
_cell.angle_gamma   90.00
#
_symmetry.space_group_name_H-M   'P 1'
#
loop_
_entity.id
_entity.type
_entity.pdbx_description
1 polymer ?
#
loop_
_entity_poly.entity_id
_entity_poly.type
_entity_poly.pdbx_seq_one_letter_code
_entity_poly.pdbx_strand_id
1 'polypeptide(L)'
;QRSISVFQQTKILLWKNVLIKWRMKMQSFQEWMLSLLFLPLMFIVCTFMMNIRYPEVPFSYLGQLDDPAYDTSGVTVAFTPITVTTRQIMNKVALSSVMTGIKLEALVDERALEEAWISNNEIIGVVFKDNFSYHLRFPTRDVVIPNDNFGYIDSCYNFTSRYCYSPKYWYKGFLSLQSSIDAAIIEVVTNHSVWEEMKSIAGVRMKSRSVIFSITLEYSYFMITIVMCFSPFMYFLTLNVVKEKKKLKVLMKTMGLQDVAFWLSWSLLYTVYVIILSCLLTALVVQDAFYLSSFPAVLLLFVLYGLACINLVFMLCSLLRTSKLASSMGFLITFLFGCLSLAVLIENIPEPLKWFLGLFCPFAFNSGIAKVFHLEKYGMGFSFSNLMDESYFLFSTYIMLVFDSILYMLLAMYFDKVLPGKYGIPDPPFFCLKPSYWLRSRRGTTREMPRTAASPEDLFNDDIEPVPPEFKGKEAIRLINVKKAYKKEDKKTEALRGLSLSIYEGQITALLGHSGAGKTTLLNVLSGLTLPSEGSASIYNCKLSELGDREEIREMIGICPQFNLQFEVLTVKENLKTFAEIKGIKSKDVEREVQNIMELLDIGNAQDTQAEKLSGGQKRKLSIGIAMLGNPQVLFLDEPTAGLDPVSRHQVWSLLKEHRAGRVILFSTQFMDEADILADRKAFISHGRLKCVGSSLFLKKKWGIGYHLRIHVNESCDLENITSLVKQYIPNVIFSGHSQYELQYKLPLENVNKFPDLFRGLDSCSGQGIINYGVSMTTLEDVFQRLEEEATVNREDERVLGEEWAEAGLRCPDETEPVSLLISESGKASVDGLALWRQQVSAMARVRFLKLKSSVKNLRSILLLYVVFLLPLILQLSLVAAWQSVSTWELSSSQYFLPLGKKVHSETTSLLVHNNTGTSIEDFIHTLESQDLTVEITSEENITEELKHNGAIKVSHKGQSYRFTVLCHVEAINCFPVLVNVISNALLRTLNSTAHIRIWSHPFFSVSVGAW
;
A
#
# COMPACT_ATOMS: atom_id res chain seq x y z
N GLN A 1 38.73 7.61 -8.56
CA GLN A 1 37.43 7.05 -8.97
C GLN A 1 36.84 6.23 -7.84
N ARG A 2 35.70 6.67 -7.29
CA ARG A 2 35.00 6.08 -6.14
C ARG A 2 33.76 5.27 -6.58
N SER A 3 33.89 4.40 -7.58
CA SER A 3 32.73 3.60 -8.01
C SER A 3 32.53 2.39 -7.08
N ILE A 4 31.75 2.57 -6.02
CA ILE A 4 31.31 1.46 -5.16
C ILE A 4 30.26 0.62 -5.91
N SER A 5 30.31 -0.71 -5.70
CA SER A 5 29.33 -1.62 -6.27
C SER A 5 27.98 -1.55 -5.53
N VAL A 6 26.87 -1.74 -6.25
CA VAL A 6 25.51 -1.84 -5.69
C VAL A 6 25.48 -2.78 -4.48
N PHE A 7 26.20 -3.90 -4.58
CA PHE A 7 26.27 -4.92 -3.54
C PHE A 7 26.87 -4.40 -2.22
N GLN A 8 27.96 -3.62 -2.29
CA GLN A 8 28.58 -3.04 -1.10
C GLN A 8 27.61 -2.05 -0.43
N GLN A 9 27.01 -1.12 -1.19
CA GLN A 9 26.02 -0.18 -0.64
C GLN A 9 24.82 -0.91 -0.01
N THR A 10 24.35 -1.98 -0.65
CA THR A 10 23.23 -2.80 -0.14
C THR A 10 23.59 -3.45 1.19
N LYS A 11 24.79 -4.02 1.32
CA LYS A 11 25.27 -4.63 2.56
C LYS A 11 25.34 -3.62 3.71
N ILE A 12 25.84 -2.42 3.45
CA ILE A 12 25.97 -1.34 4.43
C ILE A 12 24.59 -0.89 4.91
N LEU A 13 23.67 -0.62 3.97
CA LEU A 13 22.30 -0.22 4.29
C LEU A 13 21.52 -1.31 5.00
N LEU A 14 21.73 -2.57 4.64
CA LEU A 14 21.14 -3.72 5.32
C LEU A 14 21.61 -3.78 6.78
N TRP A 15 22.92 -3.65 7.03
CA TRP A 15 23.46 -3.61 8.39
C TRP A 15 22.91 -2.43 9.20
N LYS A 16 22.83 -1.25 8.60
CA LYS A 16 22.17 -0.08 9.18
C LYS A 16 20.71 -0.37 9.55
N ASN A 17 19.95 -0.99 8.65
CA ASN A 17 18.55 -1.34 8.90
C ASN A 17 18.42 -2.34 10.07
N VAL A 18 19.31 -3.34 10.15
CA VAL A 18 19.36 -4.31 11.25
C VAL A 18 19.65 -3.62 12.58
N LEU A 19 20.64 -2.71 12.63
CA LEU A 19 20.96 -1.95 13.84
C LEU A 19 19.78 -1.09 14.32
N ILE A 20 19.07 -0.43 13.39
CA ILE A 20 17.87 0.35 13.70
C ILE A 20 16.81 -0.55 14.33
N LYS A 21 16.53 -1.72 13.76
CA LYS A 21 15.56 -2.68 14.30
C LYS A 21 15.97 -3.23 15.67
N TRP A 22 17.26 -3.53 15.85
CA TRP A 22 17.81 -4.05 17.11
C TRP A 22 17.64 -3.04 18.26
N ARG A 23 17.89 -1.75 17.99
CA ARG A 23 17.80 -0.69 19.01
C ARG A 23 16.37 -0.22 19.25
N MET A 24 15.51 -0.25 18.24
CA MET A 24 14.08 0.06 18.35
C MET A 24 13.27 -1.15 18.88
N LYS A 25 13.71 -1.75 20.00
CA LYS A 25 13.15 -3.01 20.54
C LYS A 25 11.64 -2.97 20.69
N MET A 26 11.08 -1.86 21.17
CA MET A 26 9.63 -1.73 21.37
C MET A 26 8.86 -1.73 20.04
N GLN A 27 9.36 -1.04 19.02
CA GLN A 27 8.73 -1.00 17.70
C GLN A 27 8.86 -2.34 16.97
N SER A 28 10.03 -2.96 17.04
CA SER A 28 10.28 -4.30 16.49
C SER A 28 9.44 -5.36 17.21
N PHE A 29 9.28 -5.25 18.53
CA PHE A 29 8.40 -6.12 19.31
C PHE A 29 6.93 -5.92 18.90
N GLN A 30 6.47 -4.69 18.71
CA GLN A 30 5.11 -4.41 18.21
C GLN A 30 4.88 -5.00 16.82
N GLU A 31 5.87 -4.92 15.93
CA GLU A 31 5.80 -5.49 14.58
C GLU A 31 5.67 -7.02 14.61
N TRP A 32 6.51 -7.70 15.41
CA TRP A 32 6.42 -9.14 15.60
C TRP A 32 5.13 -9.56 16.30
N MET A 33 4.77 -8.92 17.41
CA MET A 33 3.55 -9.27 18.16
C MET A 33 2.29 -9.10 17.33
N LEU A 34 2.16 -8.00 16.58
CA LEU A 34 0.98 -7.78 15.74
C LEU A 34 0.89 -8.78 14.59
N SER A 35 2.04 -9.19 14.03
CA SER A 35 2.08 -10.20 12.97
C SER A 35 1.80 -11.61 13.51
N LEU A 36 2.34 -11.94 14.69
CA LEU A 36 2.13 -13.22 15.34
C LEU A 36 0.72 -13.37 15.91
N LEU A 37 0.01 -12.28 16.24
CA LEU A 37 -1.39 -12.31 16.70
C LEU A 37 -2.34 -12.95 15.68
N PHE A 38 -1.99 -12.94 14.40
CA PHE A 38 -2.78 -13.61 13.36
C PHE A 38 -2.58 -15.13 13.33
N LEU A 39 -1.52 -15.67 13.93
CA LEU A 39 -1.29 -17.12 13.98
C LEU A 39 -2.30 -17.85 14.89
N PRO A 40 -2.62 -17.37 16.12
CA PRO A 40 -3.71 -17.91 16.92
C PRO A 40 -5.06 -17.83 16.20
N LEU A 41 -5.32 -16.74 15.47
CA LEU A 41 -6.55 -16.61 14.68
C LEU A 41 -6.60 -17.70 13.60
N MET A 42 -5.51 -17.88 12.85
CA MET A 42 -5.39 -18.96 11.86
C MET A 42 -5.55 -20.34 12.50
N PHE A 43 -4.95 -20.58 13.67
CA PHE A 43 -5.11 -21.83 14.40
C PHE A 43 -6.56 -22.10 14.78
N ILE A 44 -7.28 -21.08 15.27
CA ILE A 44 -8.71 -21.16 15.53
C ILE A 44 -9.47 -21.51 14.25
N VAL A 45 -9.17 -20.83 13.12
CA VAL A 45 -9.80 -21.13 11.82
C VAL A 45 -9.53 -22.58 11.39
N CYS A 46 -8.29 -23.05 11.51
CA CYS A 46 -7.92 -24.44 11.20
C CYS A 46 -8.64 -25.45 12.11
N THR A 47 -8.85 -25.11 13.39
CA THR A 47 -9.57 -25.99 14.33
C THR A 47 -11.06 -26.08 13.98
N PHE A 48 -11.65 -25.01 13.44
CA PHE A 48 -13.03 -25.01 12.96
C PHE A 48 -13.21 -25.72 11.61
N MET A 49 -12.12 -25.97 10.86
CA MET A 49 -12.20 -26.79 9.64
C MET A 49 -12.49 -28.24 10.02
N MET A 50 -13.68 -28.71 9.68
CA MET A 50 -14.07 -30.09 9.95
C MET A 50 -13.42 -31.02 8.92
N ASN A 51 -12.19 -31.46 9.19
CA ASN A 51 -11.49 -32.46 8.38
C ASN A 51 -11.99 -33.87 8.69
N ILE A 52 -13.27 -34.11 8.41
CA ILE A 52 -13.87 -35.44 8.55
C ILE A 52 -13.53 -36.22 7.30
N ARG A 53 -12.65 -37.22 7.47
CA ARG A 53 -12.35 -38.19 6.42
C ARG A 53 -13.50 -39.17 6.33
N TYR A 54 -14.21 -39.16 5.22
CA TYR A 54 -15.23 -40.17 4.98
C TYR A 54 -14.56 -41.44 4.44
N PRO A 55 -14.86 -42.62 5.04
CA PRO A 55 -14.35 -43.88 4.54
C PRO A 55 -14.88 -44.14 3.12
N GLU A 56 -14.22 -45.04 2.42
CA GLU A 56 -14.64 -45.53 1.10
C GLU A 56 -16.12 -45.94 1.14
N VAL A 57 -16.92 -45.43 0.20
CA VAL A 57 -18.33 -45.78 0.10
C VAL A 57 -18.43 -47.07 -0.71
N PRO A 58 -18.98 -48.17 -0.15
CA PRO A 58 -19.12 -49.42 -0.86
C PRO A 58 -20.29 -49.34 -1.84
N PHE A 59 -20.19 -50.16 -2.90
CA PHE A 59 -21.28 -50.47 -3.80
C PHE A 59 -22.52 -50.89 -3.00
N SER A 60 -23.69 -50.31 -3.31
CA SER A 60 -24.93 -50.63 -2.61
C SER A 60 -26.13 -50.60 -3.56
N TYR A 61 -26.88 -51.71 -3.56
CA TYR A 61 -28.16 -51.82 -4.26
C TYR A 61 -29.28 -51.26 -3.36
N LEU A 62 -29.97 -50.22 -3.82
CA LEU A 62 -30.98 -49.49 -3.03
C LEU A 62 -32.38 -50.11 -3.09
N GLY A 63 -32.59 -51.10 -3.97
CA GLY A 63 -33.91 -51.70 -4.23
C GLY A 63 -34.56 -51.18 -5.52
N GLN A 64 -35.73 -51.73 -5.83
CA GLN A 64 -36.63 -51.20 -6.86
C GLN A 64 -37.64 -50.25 -6.21
N LEU A 65 -38.23 -49.33 -6.98
CA LEU A 65 -39.25 -48.43 -6.45
C LEU A 65 -40.53 -49.16 -6.01
N ASP A 66 -40.80 -50.36 -6.54
CA ASP A 66 -41.96 -51.21 -6.21
C ASP A 66 -41.84 -52.00 -4.90
N ASP A 67 -40.65 -52.07 -4.29
CA ASP A 67 -40.40 -52.64 -2.96
C ASP A 67 -40.17 -51.47 -1.98
N PRO A 68 -41.24 -50.90 -1.37
CA PRO A 68 -41.20 -49.55 -0.84
C PRO A 68 -40.29 -49.47 0.38
N ALA A 69 -39.13 -48.83 0.19
CA ALA A 69 -38.23 -48.48 1.29
C ALA A 69 -38.78 -47.34 2.17
N TYR A 70 -39.89 -46.71 1.76
CA TYR A 70 -40.60 -45.63 2.44
C TYR A 70 -42.05 -46.06 2.73
N ASP A 71 -42.47 -46.00 4.00
CA ASP A 71 -43.85 -46.30 4.40
C ASP A 71 -44.76 -45.13 4.04
N THR A 72 -45.74 -45.39 3.18
CA THR A 72 -46.67 -44.39 2.64
C THR A 72 -47.95 -44.26 3.47
N SER A 73 -48.12 -45.09 4.51
CA SER A 73 -49.33 -45.12 5.32
C SER A 73 -49.48 -43.88 6.21
N GLY A 74 -50.53 -43.10 5.98
CA GLY A 74 -50.87 -41.93 6.81
C GLY A 74 -50.19 -40.60 6.43
N VAL A 75 -49.36 -40.58 5.38
CA VAL A 75 -48.70 -39.36 4.87
C VAL A 75 -49.73 -38.43 4.20
N THR A 76 -49.71 -37.14 4.55
CA THR A 76 -50.54 -36.12 3.91
C THR A 76 -49.75 -35.42 2.80
N VAL A 77 -50.25 -35.50 1.57
CA VAL A 77 -49.69 -34.80 0.41
C VAL A 77 -50.64 -33.66 0.03
N ALA A 78 -50.18 -32.43 0.25
CA ALA A 78 -50.91 -31.23 -0.08
C ALA A 78 -50.48 -30.68 -1.45
N PHE A 79 -51.43 -30.29 -2.31
CA PHE A 79 -51.11 -29.77 -3.65
C PHE A 79 -51.84 -28.47 -4.00
N THR A 80 -51.20 -27.64 -4.82
CA THR A 80 -51.70 -26.34 -5.28
C THR A 80 -51.15 -26.03 -6.69
N PRO A 81 -51.85 -25.25 -7.55
CA PRO A 81 -53.20 -24.73 -7.41
C PRO A 81 -54.28 -25.78 -7.71
N ILE A 82 -55.49 -25.51 -7.23
CA ILE A 82 -56.66 -26.36 -7.44
C ILE A 82 -57.20 -26.16 -8.87
N THR A 83 -56.76 -27.00 -9.81
CA THR A 83 -57.25 -27.02 -11.19
C THR A 83 -57.81 -28.39 -11.55
N VAL A 84 -58.55 -28.48 -12.66
CA VAL A 84 -59.12 -29.77 -13.12
C VAL A 84 -58.01 -30.76 -13.46
N THR A 85 -56.94 -30.30 -14.13
CA THR A 85 -55.79 -31.12 -14.53
C THR A 85 -54.96 -31.55 -13.31
N THR A 86 -54.63 -30.65 -12.38
CA THR A 86 -53.85 -31.01 -11.18
C THR A 86 -54.59 -31.99 -10.28
N ARG A 87 -55.92 -31.84 -10.14
CA ARG A 87 -56.76 -32.81 -9.40
C ARG A 87 -56.81 -34.17 -10.10
N GLN A 88 -56.89 -34.20 -11.43
CA GLN A 88 -56.84 -35.44 -12.20
C GLN A 88 -55.50 -36.18 -12.02
N ILE A 89 -54.38 -35.46 -12.11
CA ILE A 89 -53.04 -36.00 -11.89
C ILE A 89 -52.90 -36.57 -10.48
N MET A 90 -53.22 -35.78 -9.45
CA MET A 90 -53.05 -36.21 -8.06
C MET A 90 -54.01 -37.35 -7.66
N ASN A 91 -55.22 -37.40 -8.22
CA ASN A 91 -56.12 -38.54 -8.03
C ASN A 91 -55.56 -39.82 -8.63
N LYS A 92 -54.92 -39.76 -9.81
CA LYS A 92 -54.22 -40.91 -10.38
C LYS A 92 -53.05 -41.34 -9.49
N VAL A 93 -52.25 -40.39 -8.99
CA VAL A 93 -51.18 -40.68 -8.03
C VAL A 93 -51.70 -41.44 -6.81
N ALA A 94 -52.84 -41.05 -6.22
CA ALA A 94 -53.39 -41.77 -5.06
C ALA A 94 -53.97 -43.17 -5.37
N LEU A 95 -54.39 -43.43 -6.62
CA LEU A 95 -55.08 -44.66 -7.01
C LEU A 95 -54.18 -45.73 -7.64
N SER A 96 -53.19 -45.32 -8.43
CA SER A 96 -52.44 -46.23 -9.33
C SER A 96 -50.92 -46.21 -9.12
N SER A 97 -50.41 -45.68 -8.01
CA SER A 97 -48.97 -45.51 -7.77
C SER A 97 -48.42 -46.23 -6.52
N VAL A 98 -47.11 -46.13 -6.24
CA VAL A 98 -46.47 -46.63 -5.00
C VAL A 98 -46.98 -45.88 -3.76
N MET A 99 -47.55 -44.69 -3.95
CA MET A 99 -48.14 -43.86 -2.89
C MET A 99 -49.61 -44.22 -2.61
N THR A 100 -50.03 -45.48 -2.75
CA THR A 100 -51.39 -45.92 -2.40
C THR A 100 -51.63 -45.80 -0.90
N GLY A 101 -52.64 -45.02 -0.49
CA GLY A 101 -52.97 -44.80 0.93
C GLY A 101 -52.59 -43.42 1.49
N ILE A 102 -52.07 -42.51 0.65
CA ILE A 102 -51.86 -41.11 1.03
C ILE A 102 -53.17 -40.34 1.25
N LYS A 103 -53.14 -39.35 2.15
CA LYS A 103 -54.22 -38.37 2.30
C LYS A 103 -53.94 -37.17 1.41
N LEU A 104 -54.79 -36.93 0.40
CA LEU A 104 -54.68 -35.78 -0.47
C LEU A 104 -55.38 -34.55 0.14
N GLU A 105 -54.67 -33.44 0.20
CA GLU A 105 -55.21 -32.15 0.61
C GLU A 105 -55.03 -31.12 -0.52
N ALA A 106 -56.12 -30.49 -0.97
CA ALA A 106 -56.07 -29.51 -2.06
C ALA A 106 -56.09 -28.09 -1.48
N LEU A 107 -55.07 -27.28 -1.76
CA LEU A 107 -54.90 -25.94 -1.19
C LEU A 107 -54.91 -24.85 -2.27
N VAL A 108 -55.44 -23.68 -1.92
CA VAL A 108 -55.75 -22.60 -2.87
C VAL A 108 -54.49 -22.00 -3.47
N ASP A 109 -53.48 -21.72 -2.65
CA ASP A 109 -52.23 -21.09 -3.05
C ASP A 109 -51.03 -21.63 -2.24
N GLU A 110 -49.84 -21.21 -2.65
CA GLU A 110 -48.57 -21.63 -2.03
C GLU A 110 -48.44 -21.10 -0.58
N ARG A 111 -49.12 -20.00 -0.23
CA ARG A 111 -49.16 -19.48 1.15
C ARG A 111 -49.98 -20.36 2.09
N ALA A 112 -51.16 -20.80 1.65
CA ALA A 112 -51.97 -21.76 2.41
C ALA A 112 -51.21 -23.09 2.63
N LEU A 113 -50.39 -23.50 1.65
CA LEU A 113 -49.51 -24.66 1.79
C LEU A 113 -48.42 -24.47 2.86
N GLU A 114 -47.83 -23.27 2.94
CA GLU A 114 -46.87 -22.93 4.00
C GLU A 114 -47.52 -22.88 5.39
N GLU A 115 -48.71 -22.28 5.51
CA GLU A 115 -49.46 -22.25 6.78
C GLU A 115 -49.88 -23.66 7.24
N ALA A 116 -50.34 -24.50 6.31
CA ALA A 116 -50.66 -25.90 6.60
C ALA A 116 -49.43 -26.66 7.08
N TRP A 117 -48.28 -26.49 6.44
CA TRP A 117 -47.03 -27.11 6.87
C TRP A 117 -46.56 -26.62 8.25
N ILE A 118 -46.68 -25.32 8.55
CA ILE A 118 -46.36 -24.77 9.90
C ILE A 118 -47.22 -25.43 10.98
N SER A 119 -48.47 -25.79 10.67
CA SER A 119 -49.37 -26.47 11.60
C SER A 119 -49.06 -27.96 11.75
N ASN A 120 -48.57 -28.61 10.69
CA ASN A 120 -48.20 -30.02 10.67
C ASN A 120 -46.93 -30.24 9.83
N ASN A 121 -45.80 -30.38 10.51
CA ASN A 121 -44.47 -30.50 9.91
C ASN A 121 -44.27 -31.77 9.05
N GLU A 122 -45.23 -32.70 9.04
CA GLU A 122 -45.19 -33.95 8.27
C GLU A 122 -45.85 -33.85 6.88
N ILE A 123 -46.42 -32.70 6.53
CA ILE A 123 -47.04 -32.48 5.20
C ILE A 123 -45.97 -32.38 4.12
N ILE A 124 -46.18 -33.10 3.01
CA ILE A 124 -45.39 -32.97 1.76
C ILE A 124 -46.18 -32.09 0.80
N GLY A 125 -45.55 -31.05 0.25
CA GLY A 125 -46.17 -30.11 -0.67
C GLY A 125 -45.85 -30.37 -2.14
N VAL A 126 -46.83 -30.22 -3.03
CA VAL A 126 -46.66 -30.24 -4.49
C VAL A 126 -47.21 -28.95 -5.08
N VAL A 127 -46.34 -28.13 -5.66
CA VAL A 127 -46.73 -26.84 -6.28
C VAL A 127 -46.60 -26.95 -7.79
N PHE A 128 -47.72 -27.06 -8.50
CA PHE A 128 -47.73 -27.07 -9.96
C PHE A 128 -47.61 -25.63 -10.50
N LYS A 129 -46.63 -25.38 -11.36
CA LYS A 129 -46.51 -24.12 -12.12
C LYS A 129 -47.30 -24.16 -13.41
N ASP A 130 -47.24 -25.30 -14.10
CA ASP A 130 -48.02 -25.61 -15.29
C ASP A 130 -48.34 -27.12 -15.33
N ASN A 131 -48.88 -27.64 -16.44
CA ASN A 131 -49.25 -29.05 -16.58
C ASN A 131 -48.04 -30.03 -16.62
N PHE A 132 -46.81 -29.54 -16.79
CA PHE A 132 -45.59 -30.33 -16.95
C PHE A 132 -44.47 -29.93 -15.96
N SER A 133 -44.68 -28.87 -15.19
CA SER A 133 -43.70 -28.23 -14.32
C SER A 133 -44.21 -28.17 -12.90
N TYR A 134 -43.51 -28.81 -11.95
CA TYR A 134 -43.93 -28.83 -10.55
C TYR A 134 -42.76 -28.77 -9.56
N HIS A 135 -43.02 -28.18 -8.40
CA HIS A 135 -42.08 -28.15 -7.27
C HIS A 135 -42.48 -29.20 -6.24
N LEU A 136 -41.49 -29.95 -5.76
CA LEU A 136 -41.65 -30.79 -4.58
C LEU A 136 -41.12 -30.08 -3.35
N ARG A 137 -42.00 -29.91 -2.36
CA ARG A 137 -41.69 -29.30 -1.07
C ARG A 137 -41.70 -30.36 0.03
N PHE A 138 -40.51 -30.74 0.46
CA PHE A 138 -40.30 -31.67 1.57
C PHE A 138 -39.69 -30.94 2.78
N PRO A 139 -39.83 -31.47 4.00
CA PRO A 139 -39.08 -30.96 5.15
C PRO A 139 -37.57 -30.95 4.86
N THR A 140 -36.86 -29.89 5.27
CA THR A 140 -35.39 -29.74 5.05
C THR A 140 -34.57 -30.93 5.58
N ARG A 141 -35.10 -31.71 6.53
CA ARG A 141 -34.43 -32.92 7.06
C ARG A 141 -34.47 -34.12 6.12
N ASP A 142 -35.45 -34.14 5.21
CA ASP A 142 -35.81 -35.31 4.40
C ASP A 142 -35.32 -35.22 2.95
N VAL A 143 -34.95 -34.02 2.51
CA VAL A 143 -34.40 -33.78 1.17
C VAL A 143 -33.05 -33.09 1.29
N VAL A 144 -32.15 -33.37 0.34
CA VAL A 144 -30.85 -32.70 0.29
C VAL A 144 -31.02 -31.31 -0.30
N ILE A 145 -30.35 -30.31 0.28
CA ILE A 145 -30.28 -28.98 -0.33
C ILE A 145 -29.45 -29.13 -1.60
N PRO A 146 -30.04 -28.90 -2.79
CA PRO A 146 -29.44 -29.26 -4.06
C PRO A 146 -28.46 -28.17 -4.54
N ASN A 147 -27.47 -27.84 -3.71
CA ASN A 147 -26.46 -26.84 -4.05
C ASN A 147 -25.07 -27.47 -4.12
N ASP A 148 -24.71 -27.92 -5.32
CA ASP A 148 -23.40 -28.52 -5.59
C ASP A 148 -22.26 -27.48 -5.57
N ASN A 149 -22.56 -26.17 -5.72
CA ASN A 149 -21.56 -25.09 -5.58
C ASN A 149 -21.03 -24.93 -4.14
N PHE A 150 -21.72 -25.50 -3.14
CA PHE A 150 -21.21 -25.59 -1.76
C PHE A 150 -20.38 -26.86 -1.50
N GLY A 151 -20.14 -27.68 -2.53
CA GLY A 151 -19.23 -28.81 -2.46
C GLY A 151 -19.72 -29.96 -1.59
N TYR A 152 -21.03 -30.06 -1.36
CA TYR A 152 -21.61 -31.20 -0.64
C TYR A 152 -21.25 -32.48 -1.39
N ILE A 153 -20.60 -33.41 -0.70
CA ILE A 153 -20.40 -34.78 -1.13
C ILE A 153 -21.33 -35.65 -0.30
N ASP A 154 -21.86 -36.72 -0.88
CA ASP A 154 -22.64 -37.71 -0.14
C ASP A 154 -21.79 -38.29 1.01
N SER A 155 -21.98 -37.72 2.19
CA SER A 155 -21.25 -38.05 3.41
C SER A 155 -22.05 -39.09 4.16
N CYS A 156 -21.49 -40.30 4.29
CA CYS A 156 -22.13 -41.37 5.02
C CYS A 156 -21.28 -41.80 6.22
N TYR A 157 -21.77 -41.51 7.43
CA TYR A 157 -21.12 -41.89 8.68
C TYR A 157 -21.31 -43.37 9.04
N ASN A 158 -22.39 -43.99 8.53
CA ASN A 158 -22.74 -45.39 8.73
C ASN A 158 -23.52 -45.85 7.50
N PHE A 159 -23.19 -47.01 6.93
CA PHE A 159 -23.80 -47.56 5.70
C PHE A 159 -25.31 -47.89 5.80
N THR A 160 -25.96 -47.52 6.90
CA THR A 160 -27.42 -47.57 7.08
C THR A 160 -28.12 -46.39 6.40
N SER A 161 -29.32 -46.64 5.87
CA SER A 161 -30.13 -45.74 5.03
C SER A 161 -30.43 -44.35 5.60
N ARG A 162 -30.33 -44.14 6.93
CA ARG A 162 -30.68 -42.87 7.59
C ARG A 162 -29.60 -41.79 7.55
N TYR A 163 -28.34 -42.14 7.27
CA TYR A 163 -27.20 -41.23 7.49
C TYR A 163 -26.46 -40.81 6.22
N CYS A 164 -26.81 -41.34 5.05
CA CYS A 164 -26.28 -40.87 3.77
C CYS A 164 -27.22 -39.81 3.16
N TYR A 165 -26.73 -38.86 2.39
CA TYR A 165 -27.53 -37.80 1.74
C TYR A 165 -28.16 -38.25 0.41
N SER A 166 -27.40 -38.84 -0.51
CA SER A 166 -27.92 -39.22 -1.85
C SER A 166 -29.04 -40.28 -1.77
N PRO A 167 -28.93 -41.35 -0.96
CA PRO A 167 -30.02 -42.30 -0.76
C PRO A 167 -31.27 -41.75 -0.04
N LYS A 168 -31.24 -40.55 0.57
CA LYS A 168 -32.45 -39.97 1.19
C LYS A 168 -33.56 -39.78 0.18
N TYR A 169 -33.24 -39.44 -1.07
CA TYR A 169 -34.21 -39.35 -2.15
C TYR A 169 -34.98 -40.66 -2.36
N TRP A 170 -34.34 -41.80 -2.10
CA TRP A 170 -34.92 -43.14 -2.15
C TRP A 170 -35.75 -43.45 -0.89
N TYR A 171 -35.16 -43.31 0.29
CA TYR A 171 -35.76 -43.75 1.56
C TYR A 171 -36.80 -42.78 2.16
N LYS A 172 -36.84 -41.52 1.73
CA LYS A 172 -37.80 -40.51 2.21
C LYS A 172 -38.97 -40.27 1.27
N GLY A 173 -39.08 -41.07 0.21
CA GLY A 173 -40.24 -41.05 -0.70
C GLY A 173 -40.21 -39.94 -1.75
N PHE A 174 -39.12 -39.18 -1.90
CA PHE A 174 -39.00 -38.15 -2.95
C PHE A 174 -39.11 -38.76 -4.35
N LEU A 175 -38.33 -39.81 -4.64
CA LEU A 175 -38.37 -40.49 -5.94
C LEU A 175 -39.66 -41.26 -6.16
N SER A 176 -40.25 -41.82 -5.10
CA SER A 176 -41.56 -42.47 -5.16
C SER A 176 -42.64 -41.47 -5.57
N LEU A 177 -42.64 -40.26 -4.99
CA LEU A 177 -43.59 -39.21 -5.34
C LEU A 177 -43.31 -38.63 -6.74
N GLN A 178 -42.05 -38.34 -7.08
CA GLN A 178 -41.64 -37.86 -8.41
C GLN A 178 -42.07 -38.84 -9.50
N SER A 179 -41.69 -40.11 -9.39
CA SER A 179 -42.02 -41.13 -10.40
C SER A 179 -43.53 -41.33 -10.55
N SER A 180 -44.28 -41.23 -9.46
CA SER A 180 -45.75 -41.33 -9.46
C SER A 180 -46.41 -40.14 -10.16
N ILE A 181 -45.94 -38.91 -9.91
CA ILE A 181 -46.43 -37.69 -10.57
C ILE A 181 -46.07 -37.72 -12.05
N ASP A 182 -44.81 -38.04 -12.39
CA ASP A 182 -44.35 -38.10 -13.79
C ASP A 182 -45.15 -39.13 -14.59
N ALA A 183 -45.37 -40.34 -14.05
CA ALA A 183 -46.19 -41.36 -14.70
C ALA A 183 -47.65 -40.92 -14.87
N ALA A 184 -48.24 -40.25 -13.87
CA ALA A 184 -49.59 -39.72 -13.95
C ALA A 184 -49.71 -38.58 -15.01
N ILE A 185 -48.71 -37.70 -15.11
CA ILE A 185 -48.65 -36.67 -16.15
C ILE A 185 -48.59 -37.31 -17.54
N ILE A 186 -47.69 -38.29 -17.74
CA ILE A 186 -47.55 -39.00 -19.03
C ILE A 186 -48.86 -39.67 -19.41
N GLU A 187 -49.54 -40.34 -18.47
CA GLU A 187 -50.79 -41.04 -18.73
C GLU A 187 -51.96 -40.08 -19.03
N VAL A 188 -52.03 -38.92 -18.37
CA VAL A 188 -53.06 -37.89 -18.65
C VAL A 188 -52.87 -37.29 -20.04
N VAL A 189 -51.64 -37.16 -20.52
CA VAL A 189 -51.31 -36.49 -21.79
C VAL A 189 -51.35 -37.44 -22.97
N THR A 190 -50.85 -38.67 -22.81
CA THR A 190 -50.68 -39.64 -23.89
C THR A 190 -51.76 -40.72 -23.93
N ASN A 191 -52.63 -40.79 -22.90
CA ASN A 191 -53.57 -41.90 -22.66
C ASN A 191 -52.90 -43.29 -22.58
N HIS A 192 -51.58 -43.36 -22.42
CA HIS A 192 -50.82 -44.59 -22.24
C HIS A 192 -50.16 -44.60 -20.86
N SER A 193 -50.39 -45.66 -20.08
CA SER A 193 -49.76 -45.79 -18.76
C SER A 193 -48.34 -46.30 -18.91
N VAL A 194 -47.38 -45.61 -18.31
CA VAL A 194 -45.96 -46.01 -18.25
C VAL A 194 -45.55 -46.44 -16.83
N TRP A 195 -46.55 -46.74 -16.00
CA TRP A 195 -46.33 -47.02 -14.58
C TRP A 195 -45.52 -48.31 -14.35
N GLU A 196 -45.70 -49.32 -15.19
CA GLU A 196 -44.94 -50.58 -15.12
C GLU A 196 -43.44 -50.34 -15.35
N GLU A 197 -43.08 -49.48 -16.31
CA GLU A 197 -41.71 -49.06 -16.57
C GLU A 197 -41.16 -48.25 -15.40
N MET A 198 -41.90 -47.25 -14.92
CA MET A 198 -41.49 -46.32 -13.87
C MET A 198 -41.32 -46.98 -12.49
N LYS A 199 -42.24 -47.88 -12.09
CA LYS A 199 -42.12 -48.60 -10.81
C LYS A 199 -40.95 -49.59 -10.79
N SER A 200 -40.52 -50.04 -11.97
CA SER A 200 -39.44 -51.02 -12.12
C SER A 200 -38.04 -50.43 -12.04
N ILE A 201 -37.92 -49.11 -11.90
CA ILE A 201 -36.63 -48.42 -11.79
C ILE A 201 -35.91 -48.89 -10.53
N ALA A 202 -34.70 -49.42 -10.71
CA ALA A 202 -33.82 -49.83 -9.62
C ALA A 202 -32.71 -48.80 -9.39
N GLY A 203 -32.35 -48.58 -8.13
CA GLY A 203 -31.30 -47.64 -7.74
C GLY A 203 -30.01 -48.34 -7.34
N VAL A 204 -28.88 -47.89 -7.88
CA VAL A 204 -27.55 -48.37 -7.51
C VAL A 204 -26.67 -47.19 -7.12
N ARG A 205 -26.04 -47.29 -5.95
CA ARG A 205 -24.98 -46.38 -5.52
C ARG A 205 -23.62 -47.01 -5.84
N MET A 206 -22.81 -46.27 -6.58
CA MET A 206 -21.48 -46.72 -7.01
C MET A 206 -20.43 -46.60 -5.91
N LYS A 207 -19.33 -47.34 -6.06
CA LYS A 207 -18.17 -47.22 -5.18
C LYS A 207 -17.46 -45.89 -5.44
N SER A 208 -16.97 -45.24 -4.37
CA SER A 208 -16.16 -44.02 -4.49
C SER A 208 -15.00 -44.05 -3.49
N ARG A 209 -13.90 -43.39 -3.86
CA ARG A 209 -12.68 -43.29 -3.05
C ARG A 209 -12.94 -42.49 -1.77
N SER A 210 -12.05 -42.61 -0.79
CA SER A 210 -12.14 -41.77 0.42
C SER A 210 -11.98 -40.29 0.06
N VAL A 211 -12.94 -39.46 0.49
CA VAL A 211 -12.90 -38.01 0.26
C VAL A 211 -12.91 -37.28 1.61
N ILE A 212 -12.19 -36.16 1.67
CA ILE A 212 -12.25 -35.25 2.81
C ILE A 212 -13.41 -34.30 2.57
N PHE A 213 -14.43 -34.35 3.44
CA PHE A 213 -15.54 -33.41 3.35
C PHE A 213 -15.12 -32.04 3.85
N SER A 214 -15.56 -31.01 3.16
CA SER A 214 -15.40 -29.64 3.62
C SER A 214 -16.43 -28.74 2.97
N ILE A 215 -16.82 -27.69 3.67
CA ILE A 215 -17.81 -26.73 3.20
C ILE A 215 -17.07 -25.61 2.43
N THR A 216 -17.50 -25.27 1.22
CA THR A 216 -16.92 -24.18 0.40
C THR A 216 -16.80 -22.86 1.18
N LEU A 217 -17.71 -22.61 2.12
CA LEU A 217 -17.70 -21.42 2.99
C LEU A 217 -16.60 -21.44 4.05
N GLU A 218 -16.30 -22.59 4.65
CA GLU A 218 -15.18 -22.70 5.57
C GLU A 218 -13.89 -22.34 4.83
N TYR A 219 -13.68 -22.94 3.64
CA TYR A 219 -12.56 -22.61 2.76
C TYR A 219 -12.48 -21.12 2.44
N SER A 220 -13.60 -20.49 2.06
CA SER A 220 -13.62 -19.06 1.74
C SER A 220 -13.07 -18.18 2.88
N TYR A 221 -13.37 -18.52 4.13
CA TYR A 221 -12.91 -17.77 5.29
C TYR A 221 -11.42 -18.02 5.58
N PHE A 222 -10.95 -19.26 5.45
CA PHE A 222 -9.52 -19.57 5.55
C PHE A 222 -8.70 -18.80 4.51
N MET A 223 -9.19 -18.72 3.27
CA MET A 223 -8.53 -18.04 2.15
C MET A 223 -8.40 -16.53 2.36
N ILE A 224 -9.42 -15.90 2.93
CA ILE A 224 -9.33 -14.49 3.32
C ILE A 224 -8.34 -14.35 4.48
N THR A 225 -8.45 -15.18 5.52
CA THR A 225 -7.64 -15.04 6.73
C THR A 225 -6.14 -15.21 6.43
N ILE A 226 -5.77 -16.20 5.61
CA ILE A 226 -4.37 -16.50 5.27
C ILE A 226 -3.69 -15.37 4.48
N VAL A 227 -4.41 -14.74 3.56
CA VAL A 227 -3.97 -13.55 2.81
C VAL A 227 -3.72 -12.37 3.74
N MET A 228 -4.59 -12.20 4.75
CA MET A 228 -4.53 -11.08 5.69
C MET A 228 -3.40 -11.20 6.72
N CYS A 229 -2.86 -12.40 6.97
CA CYS A 229 -1.72 -12.61 7.89
C CYS A 229 -0.48 -11.78 7.52
N PHE A 230 -0.30 -11.45 6.24
CA PHE A 230 0.84 -10.66 5.77
C PHE A 230 0.62 -9.14 5.92
N SER A 231 -0.61 -8.69 6.17
CA SER A 231 -0.96 -7.26 6.22
C SER A 231 -0.29 -6.43 7.34
N PRO A 232 -0.05 -6.95 8.57
CA PRO A 232 0.57 -6.15 9.64
C PRO A 232 2.01 -5.76 9.30
N PHE A 233 2.76 -6.70 8.75
CA PHE A 233 4.12 -6.51 8.31
C PHE A 233 4.23 -5.48 7.17
N MET A 234 3.28 -5.54 6.23
CA MET A 234 3.14 -4.58 5.13
C MET A 234 2.92 -3.14 5.63
N TYR A 235 2.13 -2.98 6.69
CA TYR A 235 1.93 -1.69 7.35
C TYR A 235 3.25 -1.13 7.93
N PHE A 236 4.00 -1.95 8.68
CA PHE A 236 5.27 -1.51 9.27
C PHE A 236 6.36 -1.24 8.22
N LEU A 237 6.43 -2.05 7.15
CA LEU A 237 7.30 -1.80 6.00
C LEU A 237 7.04 -0.42 5.41
N THR A 238 5.77 -0.12 5.13
CA THR A 238 5.33 1.16 4.56
C THR A 238 5.74 2.35 5.44
N LEU A 239 5.57 2.24 6.76
CA LEU A 239 5.95 3.30 7.69
C LEU A 239 7.46 3.60 7.64
N ASN A 240 8.29 2.56 7.65
CA ASN A 240 9.74 2.72 7.70
C ASN A 240 10.29 3.26 6.37
N VAL A 241 9.86 2.69 5.25
CA VAL A 241 10.31 3.09 3.89
C VAL A 241 9.90 4.52 3.58
N VAL A 242 8.65 4.92 3.87
CA VAL A 242 8.19 6.29 3.60
C VAL A 242 8.87 7.31 4.52
N LYS A 243 9.13 6.97 5.80
CA LYS A 243 9.86 7.85 6.73
C LYS A 243 11.27 8.16 6.19
N GLU A 244 11.99 7.14 5.73
CA GLU A 244 13.34 7.30 5.20
C GLU A 244 13.35 7.98 3.81
N LYS A 245 12.43 7.60 2.92
CA LYS A 245 12.31 8.16 1.56
C LYS A 245 12.06 9.67 1.56
N LYS A 246 11.22 10.18 2.47
CA LYS A 246 10.80 11.58 2.47
C LYS A 246 11.93 12.60 2.69
N LYS A 247 12.98 12.23 3.44
CA LYS A 247 14.06 13.15 3.85
C LYS A 247 15.46 12.61 3.54
N LEU A 248 15.75 11.38 3.97
CA LEU A 248 17.12 10.84 3.98
C LEU A 248 17.54 10.27 2.63
N LYS A 249 16.65 9.56 1.91
CA LYS A 249 16.99 8.94 0.62
C LYS A 249 17.49 9.96 -0.40
N VAL A 250 16.79 11.09 -0.55
CA VAL A 250 17.13 12.11 -1.56
C VAL A 250 18.53 12.68 -1.29
N LEU A 251 18.85 12.91 -0.02
CA LEU A 251 20.16 13.39 0.35
C LEU A 251 21.25 12.30 0.18
N MET A 252 20.99 11.07 0.59
CA MET A 252 21.94 9.96 0.35
C MET A 252 22.21 9.80 -1.15
N LYS A 253 21.20 10.05 -2.00
CA LYS A 253 21.36 10.09 -3.46
C LYS A 253 22.27 11.22 -3.93
N THR A 254 22.21 12.41 -3.30
CA THR A 254 23.19 13.48 -3.57
C THR A 254 24.61 13.12 -3.15
N MET A 255 24.78 12.15 -2.24
CA MET A 255 26.07 11.64 -1.77
C MET A 255 26.55 10.39 -2.56
N GLY A 256 25.87 10.01 -3.65
CA GLY A 256 26.27 8.89 -4.50
C GLY A 256 25.57 7.55 -4.22
N LEU A 257 24.47 7.54 -3.44
CA LEU A 257 23.66 6.32 -3.27
C LEU A 257 22.97 5.91 -4.57
N GLN A 258 23.06 4.62 -4.91
CA GLN A 258 22.31 4.02 -6.01
C GLN A 258 20.90 3.61 -5.57
N ASP A 259 19.89 3.93 -6.36
CA ASP A 259 18.48 3.66 -6.03
C ASP A 259 18.20 2.16 -5.80
N VAL A 260 18.87 1.28 -6.55
CA VAL A 260 18.72 -0.19 -6.43
C VAL A 260 19.16 -0.69 -5.05
N ALA A 261 20.27 -0.16 -4.52
CA ALA A 261 20.79 -0.57 -3.21
C ALA A 261 19.82 -0.21 -2.07
N PHE A 262 19.14 0.92 -2.18
CA PHE A 262 18.10 1.32 -1.22
C PHE A 262 16.97 0.29 -1.15
N TRP A 263 16.37 -0.05 -2.31
CA TRP A 263 15.24 -0.99 -2.35
C TRP A 263 15.64 -2.41 -1.95
N LEU A 264 16.79 -2.90 -2.42
CA LEU A 264 17.30 -4.21 -2.05
C LEU A 264 17.60 -4.33 -0.54
N SER A 265 18.08 -3.26 0.10
CA SER A 265 18.39 -3.29 1.54
C SER A 265 17.15 -3.50 2.41
N TRP A 266 16.02 -2.89 2.05
CA TRP A 266 14.74 -3.09 2.72
C TRP A 266 14.11 -4.43 2.32
N SER A 267 14.21 -4.79 1.03
CA SER A 267 13.71 -6.08 0.52
C SER A 267 14.34 -7.25 1.28
N LEU A 268 15.67 -7.32 1.34
CA LEU A 268 16.39 -8.43 1.98
C LEU A 268 16.08 -8.56 3.46
N LEU A 269 16.01 -7.44 4.19
CA LEU A 269 15.60 -7.47 5.60
C LEU A 269 14.20 -8.08 5.73
N TYR A 270 13.24 -7.59 4.94
CA TYR A 270 11.85 -8.00 5.05
C TYR A 270 11.61 -9.42 4.49
N THR A 271 12.43 -9.90 3.55
CA THR A 271 12.42 -11.30 3.10
C THR A 271 12.70 -12.26 4.26
N VAL A 272 13.62 -11.94 5.18
CA VAL A 272 13.89 -12.79 6.35
C VAL A 272 12.67 -12.91 7.26
N TYR A 273 11.95 -11.79 7.48
CA TYR A 273 10.72 -11.81 8.28
C TYR A 273 9.62 -12.62 7.59
N VAL A 274 9.46 -12.47 6.27
CA VAL A 274 8.51 -13.26 5.47
C VAL A 274 8.83 -14.74 5.54
N ILE A 275 10.11 -15.14 5.46
CA ILE A 275 10.50 -16.55 5.57
C ILE A 275 10.11 -17.10 6.95
N ILE A 276 10.39 -16.38 8.04
CA ILE A 276 10.02 -16.82 9.40
C ILE A 276 8.50 -16.96 9.52
N LEU A 277 7.74 -15.96 9.09
CA LEU A 277 6.27 -16.00 9.14
C LEU A 277 5.71 -17.15 8.28
N SER A 278 6.27 -17.34 7.08
CA SER A 278 5.85 -18.40 6.16
C SER A 278 6.16 -19.80 6.72
N CYS A 279 7.31 -19.98 7.38
CA CYS A 279 7.64 -21.22 8.08
C CYS A 279 6.64 -21.54 9.19
N LEU A 280 6.32 -20.54 10.04
CA LEU A 280 5.35 -20.71 11.12
C LEU A 280 3.94 -21.00 10.58
N LEU A 281 3.52 -20.28 9.56
CA LEU A 281 2.22 -20.48 8.91
C LEU A 281 2.12 -21.85 8.24
N THR A 282 3.18 -22.29 7.54
CA THR A 282 3.22 -23.61 6.90
C THR A 282 3.15 -24.73 7.95
N ALA A 283 3.86 -24.59 9.07
CA ALA A 283 3.82 -25.58 10.14
C ALA A 283 2.40 -25.75 10.72
N LEU A 284 1.68 -24.65 10.95
CA LEU A 284 0.29 -24.70 11.43
C LEU A 284 -0.67 -25.29 10.39
N VAL A 285 -0.55 -24.85 9.14
CA VAL A 285 -1.48 -25.24 8.08
C VAL A 285 -1.27 -26.70 7.67
N VAL A 286 -0.04 -27.19 7.56
CA VAL A 286 0.25 -28.60 7.22
C VAL A 286 -0.15 -29.54 8.34
N GLN A 287 -0.12 -29.11 9.61
CA GLN A 287 -0.54 -29.96 10.72
C GLN A 287 -2.05 -30.27 10.69
N ASP A 288 -2.87 -29.26 10.42
CA ASP A 288 -4.33 -29.40 10.52
C ASP A 288 -4.99 -29.47 9.13
N ALA A 289 -4.81 -28.45 8.28
CA ALA A 289 -5.56 -28.25 7.04
C ALA A 289 -4.99 -28.98 5.82
N PHE A 290 -3.66 -29.08 5.69
CA PHE A 290 -2.96 -29.66 4.53
C PHE A 290 -2.03 -30.82 4.93
N TYR A 291 -2.55 -31.82 5.63
CA TYR A 291 -1.77 -32.92 6.21
C TYR A 291 -1.19 -33.92 5.20
N LEU A 292 -1.72 -33.99 3.97
CA LEU A 292 -1.19 -34.80 2.87
C LEU A 292 -0.20 -34.02 2.02
N SER A 293 -0.24 -32.69 2.08
CA SER A 293 0.62 -31.83 1.28
C SER A 293 2.05 -31.75 1.83
N SER A 294 3.00 -31.59 0.92
CA SER A 294 4.42 -31.47 1.26
C SER A 294 4.75 -30.08 1.83
N PHE A 295 5.38 -30.07 3.00
CA PHE A 295 5.86 -28.85 3.67
C PHE A 295 6.66 -27.89 2.75
N PRO A 296 7.69 -28.34 2.00
CA PRO A 296 8.52 -27.42 1.23
C PRO A 296 7.78 -26.79 0.04
N ALA A 297 6.77 -27.45 -0.53
CA ALA A 297 6.00 -26.89 -1.63
C ALA A 297 5.07 -25.78 -1.13
N VAL A 298 4.33 -26.02 -0.04
CA VAL A 298 3.48 -24.99 0.59
C VAL A 298 4.32 -23.81 1.11
N LEU A 299 5.49 -24.10 1.70
CA LEU A 299 6.42 -23.06 2.16
C LEU A 299 6.87 -22.14 1.02
N LEU A 300 7.23 -22.70 -0.14
CA LEU A 300 7.66 -21.93 -1.30
C LEU A 300 6.55 -21.00 -1.79
N LEU A 301 5.31 -21.48 -1.82
CA LEU A 301 4.14 -20.68 -2.20
C LEU A 301 3.95 -19.46 -1.27
N PHE A 302 4.01 -19.66 0.05
CA PHE A 302 3.89 -18.58 1.04
C PHE A 302 5.04 -17.58 0.96
N VAL A 303 6.27 -18.05 0.76
CA VAL A 303 7.44 -17.18 0.61
C VAL A 303 7.33 -16.32 -0.65
N LEU A 304 6.91 -16.88 -1.79
CA LEU A 304 6.73 -16.13 -3.03
C LEU A 304 5.61 -15.09 -2.91
N TYR A 305 4.50 -15.43 -2.27
CA TYR A 305 3.42 -14.48 -1.99
C TYR A 305 3.91 -13.32 -1.09
N GLY A 306 4.65 -13.62 -0.01
CA GLY A 306 5.20 -12.59 0.85
C GLY A 306 6.24 -11.70 0.16
N LEU A 307 7.05 -12.24 -0.77
CA LEU A 307 7.96 -11.46 -1.61
C LEU A 307 7.20 -10.53 -2.57
N ALA A 308 6.15 -11.02 -3.23
CA ALA A 308 5.30 -10.21 -4.09
C ALA A 308 4.63 -9.07 -3.28
N CYS A 309 4.18 -9.36 -2.05
CA CYS A 309 3.65 -8.36 -1.14
C CYS A 309 4.67 -7.25 -0.81
N ILE A 310 5.90 -7.60 -0.44
CA ILE A 310 6.97 -6.60 -0.18
C ILE A 310 7.10 -5.63 -1.37
N ASN A 311 7.16 -6.17 -2.58
CA ASN A 311 7.32 -5.38 -3.81
C ASN A 311 6.06 -4.57 -4.16
N LEU A 312 4.86 -5.09 -3.87
CA LEU A 312 3.60 -4.34 -3.98
C LEU A 312 3.63 -3.10 -3.06
N VAL A 313 4.11 -3.24 -1.82
CA VAL A 313 4.27 -2.09 -0.90
C VAL A 313 5.31 -1.11 -1.41
N PHE A 314 6.41 -1.56 -2.03
CA PHE A 314 7.38 -0.64 -2.64
C PHE A 314 6.78 0.16 -3.79
N MET A 315 5.95 -0.48 -4.62
CA MET A 315 5.19 0.21 -5.67
C MET A 315 4.26 1.27 -5.06
N LEU A 316 3.48 0.91 -4.04
CA LEU A 316 2.56 1.83 -3.36
C LEU A 316 3.29 2.98 -2.65
N CYS A 317 4.42 2.71 -1.99
CA CYS A 317 5.29 3.73 -1.39
C CYS A 317 5.92 4.67 -2.43
N SER A 318 5.98 4.24 -3.70
CA SER A 318 6.48 5.05 -4.80
C SER A 318 5.41 5.94 -5.40
N LEU A 319 4.17 5.45 -5.48
CA LEU A 319 3.01 6.21 -5.95
C LEU A 319 2.48 7.22 -4.93
N LEU A 320 2.49 6.86 -3.64
CA LEU A 320 1.76 7.58 -2.60
C LEU A 320 2.69 8.38 -1.69
N ARG A 321 2.36 9.66 -1.48
CA ARG A 321 3.21 10.61 -0.74
C ARG A 321 3.17 10.46 0.79
N THR A 322 2.15 9.78 1.33
CA THR A 322 1.96 9.63 2.78
C THR A 322 1.84 8.16 3.16
N SER A 323 2.51 7.77 4.26
CA SER A 323 2.54 6.38 4.72
C SER A 323 1.17 5.82 5.10
N LYS A 324 0.29 6.65 5.68
CA LYS A 324 -1.08 6.25 6.07
C LYS A 324 -1.95 5.89 4.87
N LEU A 325 -1.86 6.65 3.77
CA LEU A 325 -2.58 6.34 2.53
C LEU A 325 -2.01 5.08 1.88
N ALA A 326 -0.68 4.94 1.83
CA ALA A 326 -0.05 3.76 1.26
C ALA A 326 -0.42 2.47 1.99
N SER A 327 -0.43 2.48 3.33
CA SER A 327 -0.77 1.29 4.09
C SER A 327 -2.27 0.95 4.05
N SER A 328 -3.15 1.95 4.07
CA SER A 328 -4.60 1.72 3.92
C SER A 328 -4.98 1.23 2.53
N MET A 329 -4.36 1.76 1.47
CA MET A 329 -4.55 1.26 0.10
C MET A 329 -4.00 -0.16 -0.05
N GLY A 330 -2.83 -0.46 0.52
CA GLY A 330 -2.27 -1.82 0.53
C GLY A 330 -3.23 -2.81 1.19
N PHE A 331 -3.75 -2.47 2.38
CA PHE A 331 -4.76 -3.29 3.06
C PHE A 331 -6.03 -3.49 2.22
N LEU A 332 -6.56 -2.41 1.61
CA LEU A 332 -7.77 -2.48 0.78
C LEU A 332 -7.57 -3.36 -0.46
N ILE A 333 -6.43 -3.26 -1.14
CA ILE A 333 -6.09 -4.11 -2.29
C ILE A 333 -6.01 -5.57 -1.86
N THR A 334 -5.29 -5.86 -0.78
CA THR A 334 -5.18 -7.22 -0.24
C THR A 334 -6.56 -7.80 0.12
N PHE A 335 -7.42 -7.02 0.78
CA PHE A 335 -8.76 -7.44 1.15
C PHE A 335 -9.68 -7.63 -0.07
N LEU A 336 -9.77 -6.66 -0.97
CA LEU A 336 -10.71 -6.69 -2.11
C LEU A 336 -10.37 -7.82 -3.09
N PHE A 337 -9.09 -7.98 -3.46
CA PHE A 337 -8.66 -9.06 -4.36
C PHE A 337 -8.63 -10.42 -3.65
N GLY A 338 -8.43 -10.43 -2.33
CA GLY A 338 -8.66 -11.62 -1.50
C GLY A 338 -10.12 -12.08 -1.53
N CYS A 339 -11.10 -11.17 -1.37
CA CYS A 339 -12.52 -11.51 -1.50
C CYS A 339 -12.91 -11.86 -2.95
N LEU A 340 -12.38 -11.17 -3.95
CA LEU A 340 -12.67 -11.48 -5.36
C LEU A 340 -12.22 -12.88 -5.76
N SER A 341 -11.19 -13.42 -5.12
CA SER A 341 -10.74 -14.81 -5.33
C SER A 341 -11.80 -15.85 -4.93
N LEU A 342 -12.79 -15.49 -4.11
CA LEU A 342 -13.91 -16.39 -3.79
C LEU A 342 -14.76 -16.72 -5.02
N ALA A 343 -14.82 -15.83 -6.01
CA ALA A 343 -15.51 -16.10 -7.26
C ALA A 343 -14.89 -17.31 -8.00
N VAL A 344 -13.60 -17.61 -7.79
CA VAL A 344 -12.95 -18.81 -8.36
C VAL A 344 -13.47 -20.11 -7.75
N LEU A 345 -13.95 -20.08 -6.50
CA LEU A 345 -14.55 -21.24 -5.84
C LEU A 345 -16.03 -21.46 -6.23
N ILE A 346 -16.73 -20.41 -6.68
CA ILE A 346 -18.19 -20.42 -6.87
C ILE A 346 -18.57 -20.45 -8.36
N GLU A 347 -17.81 -19.78 -9.23
CA GLU A 347 -18.09 -19.69 -10.67
C GLU A 347 -16.86 -20.00 -11.53
N ASN A 348 -17.11 -20.60 -12.70
CA ASN A 348 -16.10 -20.79 -13.72
C ASN A 348 -15.76 -19.45 -14.41
N ILE A 349 -14.84 -18.69 -13.83
CA ILE A 349 -14.32 -17.44 -14.40
C ILE A 349 -13.68 -17.72 -15.78
N PRO A 350 -13.91 -16.89 -16.82
CA PRO A 350 -13.20 -17.02 -18.09
C PRO A 350 -11.69 -16.95 -17.92
N GLU A 351 -10.95 -17.83 -18.61
CA GLU A 351 -9.48 -17.87 -18.58
C GLU A 351 -8.76 -16.51 -18.75
N PRO A 352 -9.12 -15.62 -19.71
CA PRO A 352 -8.45 -14.33 -19.83
C PRO A 352 -8.64 -13.42 -18.61
N LEU A 353 -9.79 -13.51 -17.95
CA LEU A 353 -10.07 -12.73 -16.73
C LEU A 353 -9.27 -13.29 -15.54
N LYS A 354 -9.07 -14.61 -15.46
CA LYS A 354 -8.18 -15.23 -14.45
C LYS A 354 -6.74 -14.72 -14.58
N TRP A 355 -6.20 -14.66 -15.80
CA TRP A 355 -4.86 -14.12 -16.05
C TRP A 355 -4.74 -12.64 -15.68
N PHE A 356 -5.74 -11.82 -16.02
CA PHE A 356 -5.74 -10.39 -15.67
C PHE A 356 -5.81 -10.19 -14.15
N LEU A 357 -6.72 -10.87 -13.46
CA LEU A 357 -6.84 -10.80 -12.01
C LEU A 357 -5.62 -11.40 -11.30
N GLY A 358 -4.97 -12.37 -11.94
CA GLY A 358 -3.69 -12.94 -11.49
C GLY A 358 -2.54 -11.93 -11.42
N LEU A 359 -2.61 -10.76 -12.06
CA LEU A 359 -1.63 -9.68 -11.89
C LEU A 359 -1.69 -9.02 -10.51
N PHE A 360 -2.71 -9.34 -9.73
CA PHE A 360 -2.83 -8.96 -8.33
C PHE A 360 -2.44 -10.16 -7.46
N CYS A 361 -1.29 -10.05 -6.81
CA CYS A 361 -0.71 -11.17 -6.05
C CYS A 361 -1.65 -11.84 -5.01
N PRO A 362 -2.59 -11.15 -4.31
CA PRO A 362 -3.53 -11.81 -3.40
C PRO A 362 -4.50 -12.75 -4.13
N PHE A 363 -4.93 -12.38 -5.34
CA PHE A 363 -5.80 -13.22 -6.16
C PHE A 363 -5.05 -14.45 -6.68
N ALA A 364 -3.84 -14.26 -7.25
CA ALA A 364 -3.02 -15.37 -7.75
C ALA A 364 -2.69 -16.38 -6.63
N PHE A 365 -2.34 -15.88 -5.45
CA PHE A 365 -2.06 -16.73 -4.30
C PHE A 365 -3.28 -17.54 -3.87
N ASN A 366 -4.45 -16.90 -3.74
CA ASN A 366 -5.68 -17.61 -3.40
C ASN A 366 -6.13 -18.57 -4.51
N SER A 367 -5.95 -18.27 -5.79
CA SER A 367 -6.23 -19.27 -6.83
C SER A 367 -5.34 -20.51 -6.67
N GLY A 368 -4.07 -20.33 -6.29
CA GLY A 368 -3.16 -21.43 -5.97
C GLY A 368 -3.65 -22.28 -4.78
N ILE A 369 -4.01 -21.64 -3.67
CA ILE A 369 -4.50 -22.34 -2.48
C ILE A 369 -5.83 -23.06 -2.74
N ALA A 370 -6.72 -22.50 -3.58
CA ALA A 370 -7.98 -23.16 -3.94
C ALA A 370 -7.71 -24.50 -4.67
N LYS A 371 -6.67 -24.53 -5.51
CA LYS A 371 -6.26 -25.77 -6.18
C LYS A 371 -5.55 -26.75 -5.23
N VAL A 372 -4.82 -26.26 -4.23
CA VAL A 372 -4.27 -27.11 -3.16
C VAL A 372 -5.40 -27.79 -2.38
N PHE A 373 -6.44 -27.05 -1.99
CA PHE A 373 -7.64 -27.63 -1.37
C PHE A 373 -8.30 -28.70 -2.25
N HIS A 374 -8.40 -28.46 -3.55
CA HIS A 374 -8.92 -29.45 -4.49
C HIS A 374 -8.07 -30.75 -4.49
N LEU A 375 -6.73 -30.66 -4.44
CA LEU A 375 -5.88 -31.86 -4.40
C LEU A 375 -5.96 -32.59 -3.05
N GLU A 376 -6.10 -31.84 -1.96
CA GLU A 376 -6.25 -32.37 -0.61
C GLU A 376 -7.58 -33.14 -0.48
N LYS A 377 -8.67 -32.56 -1.02
CA LYS A 377 -10.01 -33.17 -1.07
C LYS A 377 -9.98 -34.61 -1.60
N TYR A 378 -9.26 -34.85 -2.69
CA TYR A 378 -9.15 -36.16 -3.35
C TYR A 378 -8.04 -37.07 -2.81
N GLY A 379 -7.38 -36.69 -1.71
CA GLY A 379 -6.37 -37.53 -1.08
C GLY A 379 -5.03 -37.60 -1.83
N MET A 380 -4.83 -36.78 -2.88
CA MET A 380 -3.58 -36.75 -3.65
C MET A 380 -2.48 -35.93 -2.95
N GLY A 381 -2.89 -34.86 -2.25
CA GLY A 381 -1.98 -33.91 -1.61
C GLY A 381 -1.16 -33.08 -2.60
N PHE A 382 -0.66 -31.93 -2.16
CA PHE A 382 0.20 -31.08 -2.97
C PHE A 382 1.69 -31.43 -2.80
N SER A 383 2.33 -31.92 -3.85
CA SER A 383 3.75 -32.28 -3.88
C SER A 383 4.46 -31.72 -5.12
N PHE A 384 5.80 -31.61 -5.06
CA PHE A 384 6.60 -31.20 -6.22
C PHE A 384 6.54 -32.18 -7.40
N SER A 385 6.23 -33.47 -7.16
CA SER A 385 6.04 -34.44 -8.24
C SER A 385 4.75 -34.19 -9.02
N ASN A 386 3.70 -33.75 -8.32
CA ASN A 386 2.37 -33.51 -8.89
C ASN A 386 2.25 -32.09 -9.47
N LEU A 387 3.34 -31.33 -9.49
CA LEU A 387 3.39 -29.94 -9.95
C LEU A 387 3.30 -29.84 -11.49
N MET A 388 3.65 -30.93 -12.19
CA MET A 388 3.59 -31.03 -13.66
C MET A 388 2.44 -31.87 -14.21
N ASP A 389 1.78 -32.70 -13.39
CA ASP A 389 0.71 -33.60 -13.83
C ASP A 389 -0.67 -32.92 -13.80
N GLU A 390 -1.47 -33.18 -14.84
CA GLU A 390 -2.89 -32.79 -15.11
C GLU A 390 -3.31 -31.31 -14.87
N SER A 391 -2.46 -30.43 -14.33
CA SER A 391 -2.86 -29.03 -14.09
C SER A 391 -1.70 -28.03 -14.17
N TYR A 392 -1.45 -27.53 -15.39
CA TYR A 392 -0.66 -26.31 -15.70
C TYR A 392 -0.94 -25.12 -14.77
N PHE A 393 -2.08 -25.13 -14.08
CA PHE A 393 -2.59 -24.08 -13.20
C PHE A 393 -1.73 -23.78 -11.95
N LEU A 394 -1.24 -24.81 -11.23
CA LEU A 394 -0.41 -24.57 -10.05
C LEU A 394 0.95 -23.99 -10.45
N PHE A 395 1.60 -24.58 -11.45
CA PHE A 395 2.83 -24.06 -12.02
C PHE A 395 2.67 -22.61 -12.54
N SER A 396 1.55 -22.32 -13.20
CA SER A 396 1.19 -20.96 -13.64
C SER A 396 1.11 -19.98 -12.47
N THR A 397 0.55 -20.39 -11.32
CA THR A 397 0.51 -19.55 -10.11
C THR A 397 1.91 -19.17 -9.62
N TYR A 398 2.86 -20.12 -9.58
CA TYR A 398 4.25 -19.83 -9.18
C TYR A 398 4.91 -18.84 -10.12
N ILE A 399 4.75 -19.03 -11.43
CA ILE A 399 5.27 -18.10 -12.44
C ILE A 399 4.64 -16.72 -12.26
N MET A 400 3.33 -16.65 -12.03
CA MET A 400 2.62 -15.38 -11.85
C MET A 400 3.12 -14.61 -10.64
N LEU A 401 3.33 -15.27 -9.49
CA LEU A 401 3.85 -14.62 -8.28
C LEU A 401 5.29 -14.12 -8.46
N VAL A 402 6.14 -14.86 -9.17
CA VAL A 402 7.50 -14.42 -9.52
C VAL A 402 7.44 -13.23 -10.46
N PHE A 403 6.57 -13.29 -11.48
CA PHE A 403 6.35 -12.21 -12.43
C PHE A 403 5.85 -10.94 -11.75
N ASP A 404 4.82 -11.02 -10.90
CA ASP A 404 4.29 -9.91 -10.11
C ASP A 404 5.37 -9.28 -9.24
N SER A 405 6.18 -10.10 -8.56
CA SER A 405 7.29 -9.64 -7.73
C SER A 405 8.30 -8.80 -8.53
N ILE A 406 8.70 -9.27 -9.71
CA ILE A 406 9.60 -8.54 -10.61
C ILE A 406 8.92 -7.28 -11.15
N LEU A 407 7.68 -7.39 -11.62
CA LEU A 407 6.89 -6.29 -12.17
C LEU A 407 6.72 -5.16 -11.17
N TYR A 408 6.28 -5.46 -9.94
CA TYR A 408 6.09 -4.46 -8.90
C TYR A 408 7.41 -3.79 -8.49
N MET A 409 8.52 -4.54 -8.45
CA MET A 409 9.83 -3.95 -8.16
C MET A 409 10.28 -2.99 -9.28
N LEU A 410 10.09 -3.37 -10.55
CA LEU A 410 10.38 -2.50 -11.69
C LEU A 410 9.48 -1.26 -11.69
N LEU A 411 8.18 -1.42 -11.42
CA LEU A 411 7.23 -0.32 -11.28
C LEU A 411 7.58 0.60 -10.11
N ALA A 412 8.02 0.07 -8.97
CA ALA A 412 8.49 0.86 -7.85
C ALA A 412 9.69 1.73 -8.24
N MET A 413 10.69 1.16 -8.92
CA MET A 413 11.83 1.92 -9.43
C MET A 413 11.44 2.96 -10.47
N TYR A 414 10.50 2.62 -11.37
CA TYR A 414 9.99 3.52 -12.40
C TYR A 414 9.25 4.71 -11.78
N PHE A 415 8.27 4.46 -10.90
CA PHE A 415 7.50 5.52 -10.23
C PHE A 415 8.37 6.38 -9.32
N ASP A 416 9.41 5.83 -8.69
CA ASP A 416 10.35 6.62 -7.88
C ASP A 416 11.14 7.64 -8.72
N LYS A 417 11.41 7.36 -10.00
CA LYS A 417 12.08 8.28 -10.94
C LYS A 417 11.12 9.28 -11.58
N VAL A 418 9.91 8.85 -11.92
CA VAL A 418 8.89 9.71 -12.59
C VAL A 418 8.18 10.63 -11.59
N LEU A 419 7.92 10.15 -10.38
CA LEU A 419 7.22 10.87 -9.31
C LEU A 419 8.12 11.04 -8.08
N PRO A 420 9.26 11.75 -8.18
CA PRO A 420 10.04 12.09 -7.00
C PRO A 420 9.19 12.95 -6.05
N GLY A 421 9.49 12.84 -4.76
CA GLY A 421 8.77 13.56 -3.70
C GLY A 421 8.98 15.08 -3.75
N LYS A 422 8.95 15.74 -2.59
CA LYS A 422 9.21 17.19 -2.50
C LYS A 422 10.59 17.60 -3.00
N TYR A 423 11.54 16.67 -2.94
CA TYR A 423 12.93 16.85 -3.35
C TYR A 423 13.26 15.77 -4.39
N GLY A 424 14.03 16.14 -5.42
CA GLY A 424 14.34 15.27 -6.55
C GLY A 424 13.81 15.81 -7.88
N ILE A 425 14.50 15.44 -8.95
CA ILE A 425 14.21 15.89 -10.31
C ILE A 425 13.40 14.80 -11.02
N PRO A 426 12.16 15.07 -11.48
CA PRO A 426 11.36 14.07 -12.17
C PRO A 426 11.96 13.78 -13.55
N ASP A 427 12.15 12.50 -13.83
CA ASP A 427 12.47 12.05 -15.18
C ASP A 427 11.19 12.02 -16.04
N PRO A 428 11.27 12.31 -17.35
CA PRO A 428 10.10 12.24 -18.23
C PRO A 428 9.55 10.81 -18.28
N PRO A 429 8.23 10.58 -18.36
CA PRO A 429 7.63 9.23 -18.25
C PRO A 429 8.22 8.22 -19.25
N PHE A 430 8.53 8.65 -20.47
CA PHE A 430 9.15 7.79 -21.49
C PHE A 430 10.69 7.84 -21.51
N PHE A 431 11.35 8.11 -20.37
CA PHE A 431 12.82 8.19 -20.31
C PHE A 431 13.51 6.88 -20.73
N CYS A 432 12.93 5.72 -20.38
CA CYS A 432 13.45 4.40 -20.74
C CYS A 432 13.53 4.15 -22.25
N LEU A 433 12.76 4.88 -23.07
CA LEU A 433 12.78 4.72 -24.53
C LEU A 433 13.82 5.62 -25.20
N LYS A 434 14.46 6.54 -24.45
CA LYS A 434 15.47 7.45 -25.00
C LYS A 434 16.84 6.75 -25.08
N PRO A 435 17.52 6.75 -26.25
CA PRO A 435 18.85 6.17 -26.40
C PRO A 435 19.88 6.73 -25.41
N SER A 436 19.74 8.01 -25.05
CA SER A 436 20.60 8.71 -24.08
C SER A 436 20.58 8.13 -22.66
N TYR A 437 19.55 7.34 -22.31
CA TYR A 437 19.47 6.67 -21.02
C TYR A 437 20.32 5.38 -20.98
N TRP A 438 20.33 4.62 -22.08
CA TRP A 438 21.08 3.35 -22.18
C TRP A 438 22.52 3.54 -22.65
N LEU A 439 22.74 4.47 -23.57
CA LEU A 439 24.06 4.82 -24.07
C LEU A 439 24.66 5.89 -23.18
N ARG A 440 25.49 5.47 -22.22
CA ARG A 440 26.33 6.37 -21.44
C ARG A 440 27.31 7.02 -22.41
N SER A 441 27.04 8.26 -22.82
CA SER A 441 28.02 9.06 -23.56
C SER A 441 29.20 9.32 -22.62
N ARG A 442 30.19 8.43 -22.65
CA ARG A 442 31.46 8.54 -21.94
C ARG A 442 32.26 9.66 -22.61
N ARG A 443 31.87 10.92 -22.38
CA ARG A 443 32.65 12.07 -22.82
C ARG A 443 33.89 12.13 -21.94
N GLY A 444 35.03 11.90 -22.57
CA GLY A 444 36.34 11.84 -21.93
C GLY A 444 36.77 13.18 -21.33
N THR A 445 37.68 13.04 -20.38
CA THR A 445 38.25 13.99 -19.41
C THR A 445 39.12 15.09 -20.03
N THR A 446 38.64 15.77 -21.08
CA THR A 446 39.35 16.91 -21.68
C THR A 446 38.34 17.91 -22.22
N ARG A 447 37.54 18.48 -21.32
CA ARG A 447 36.81 19.72 -21.62
C ARG A 447 37.74 20.87 -21.26
N GLU A 448 38.52 21.34 -22.24
CA GLU A 448 39.15 22.65 -22.13
C GLU A 448 38.06 23.68 -21.77
N MET A 449 38.35 24.53 -20.78
CA MET A 449 37.55 25.70 -20.46
C MET A 449 37.27 26.46 -21.78
N PRO A 450 36.01 26.60 -22.24
CA PRO A 450 35.72 27.46 -23.37
C PRO A 450 36.17 28.88 -22.99
N ARG A 451 37.23 29.36 -23.61
CA ARG A 451 37.79 30.71 -23.39
C ARG A 451 36.92 31.83 -23.99
N THR A 452 35.68 31.55 -24.37
CA THR A 452 34.89 32.40 -25.29
C THR A 452 33.39 32.49 -24.99
N ALA A 453 32.96 32.26 -23.75
CA ALA A 453 31.64 32.73 -23.30
C ALA A 453 31.86 33.96 -22.41
N ALA A 454 31.32 35.11 -22.80
CA ALA A 454 31.37 36.36 -22.04
C ALA A 454 31.09 36.11 -20.55
N SER A 455 31.90 36.70 -19.67
CA SER A 455 31.68 36.61 -18.23
C SER A 455 30.28 37.12 -17.91
N PRO A 456 29.46 36.40 -17.13
CA PRO A 456 28.15 36.91 -16.69
C PRO A 456 28.26 38.23 -15.88
N GLU A 457 29.49 38.61 -15.51
CA GLU A 457 29.87 39.84 -14.82
C GLU A 457 29.84 41.08 -15.75
N ASP A 458 29.86 40.92 -17.08
CA ASP A 458 29.88 42.06 -18.02
C ASP A 458 28.51 42.77 -18.17
N LEU A 459 27.45 42.21 -17.57
CA LEU A 459 26.08 42.77 -17.59
C LEU A 459 25.72 43.67 -16.39
N PHE A 460 26.54 43.70 -15.33
CA PHE A 460 26.28 44.48 -14.11
C PHE A 460 27.54 45.25 -13.71
N ASN A 461 27.75 46.43 -14.30
CA ASN A 461 29.09 47.00 -14.34
C ASN A 461 29.51 47.85 -13.12
N ASP A 462 28.62 48.09 -12.14
CA ASP A 462 28.99 48.85 -10.93
C ASP A 462 28.82 48.08 -9.60
N ASP A 463 27.81 47.22 -9.44
CA ASP A 463 27.45 46.59 -8.15
C ASP A 463 28.25 45.32 -7.78
N ILE A 464 29.17 44.93 -8.65
CA ILE A 464 29.98 43.73 -8.50
C ILE A 464 31.45 44.15 -8.40
N GLU A 465 32.12 43.72 -7.33
CA GLU A 465 33.56 43.93 -7.17
C GLU A 465 34.32 43.17 -8.26
N PRO A 466 35.22 43.84 -9.00
CA PRO A 466 36.02 43.22 -10.03
C PRO A 466 36.92 42.14 -9.42
N VAL A 467 37.04 41.01 -10.13
CA VAL A 467 37.74 39.84 -9.64
C VAL A 467 39.26 40.07 -9.69
N PRO A 468 40.02 39.80 -8.61
CA PRO A 468 41.47 39.89 -8.62
C PRO A 468 42.09 38.99 -9.71
N PRO A 469 43.21 39.38 -10.33
CA PRO A 469 43.81 38.64 -11.43
C PRO A 469 44.16 37.19 -11.07
N GLU A 470 44.43 36.90 -9.80
CA GLU A 470 44.76 35.57 -9.26
C GLU A 470 43.62 34.53 -9.34
N PHE A 471 42.38 35.01 -9.50
CA PHE A 471 41.17 34.18 -9.56
C PHE A 471 40.58 34.08 -10.97
N LYS A 472 41.12 34.81 -11.95
CA LYS A 472 40.71 34.69 -13.35
C LYS A 472 41.02 33.27 -13.85
N GLY A 473 39.98 32.58 -14.36
CA GLY A 473 40.09 31.19 -14.82
C GLY A 473 39.91 30.12 -13.75
N LYS A 474 39.75 30.48 -12.47
CA LYS A 474 39.42 29.56 -11.35
C LYS A 474 37.93 29.54 -11.02
N GLU A 475 37.07 29.82 -12.01
CA GLU A 475 35.62 29.78 -11.85
C GLU A 475 35.16 28.32 -11.73
N ALA A 476 34.75 27.95 -10.53
CA ALA A 476 34.29 26.60 -10.23
C ALA A 476 32.77 26.47 -10.39
N ILE A 477 31.99 27.49 -10.04
CA ILE A 477 30.53 27.48 -10.23
C ILE A 477 30.12 28.68 -11.07
N ARG A 478 29.32 28.46 -12.12
CA ARG A 478 28.76 29.50 -12.97
C ARG A 478 27.25 29.39 -13.02
N LEU A 479 26.58 30.49 -12.69
CA LEU A 479 25.14 30.68 -12.77
C LEU A 479 24.85 31.69 -13.89
N ILE A 480 23.99 31.32 -14.83
CA ILE A 480 23.61 32.18 -15.96
C ILE A 480 22.08 32.27 -16.00
N ASN A 481 21.56 33.44 -15.63
CA ASN A 481 20.14 33.82 -15.66
C ASN A 481 19.21 32.76 -15.03
N VAL A 482 19.59 32.22 -13.87
CA VAL A 482 18.85 31.14 -13.21
C VAL A 482 17.55 31.67 -12.61
N LYS A 483 16.42 31.12 -13.07
CA LYS A 483 15.09 31.39 -12.51
C LYS A 483 14.50 30.13 -11.89
N LYS A 484 13.67 30.31 -10.86
CA LYS A 484 12.95 29.22 -10.22
C LYS A 484 11.60 29.69 -9.73
N ALA A 485 10.53 29.06 -10.21
CA ALA A 485 9.18 29.28 -9.75
C ALA A 485 8.59 28.01 -9.12
N TYR A 486 7.85 28.18 -8.03
CA TYR A 486 7.06 27.13 -7.39
C TYR A 486 5.57 27.41 -7.64
N LYS A 487 4.80 26.38 -7.99
CA LYS A 487 3.33 26.46 -8.13
C LYS A 487 2.69 25.75 -6.94
N LYS A 488 1.81 26.43 -6.20
CA LYS A 488 0.99 25.83 -5.15
C LYS A 488 -0.43 26.39 -5.26
N GLU A 489 -1.41 25.51 -5.45
CA GLU A 489 -2.86 25.82 -5.33
C GLU A 489 -3.20 27.18 -5.97
N ASP A 490 -2.90 27.30 -7.28
CA ASP A 490 -3.07 28.48 -8.16
C ASP A 490 -2.20 29.73 -7.93
N LYS A 491 -1.38 29.80 -6.87
CA LYS A 491 -0.34 30.83 -6.74
C LYS A 491 1.00 30.35 -7.33
N LYS A 492 1.53 31.11 -8.29
CA LYS A 492 2.92 30.97 -8.80
C LYS A 492 3.83 31.92 -8.02
N THR A 493 4.71 31.38 -7.20
CA THR A 493 5.69 32.17 -6.45
C THR A 493 7.06 32.01 -7.08
N GLU A 494 7.61 33.10 -7.62
CA GLU A 494 8.95 33.12 -8.20
C GLU A 494 9.99 33.34 -7.10
N ALA A 495 10.73 32.27 -6.78
CA ALA A 495 11.75 32.26 -5.73
C ALA A 495 13.12 32.76 -6.23
N LEU A 496 13.44 32.56 -7.51
CA LEU A 496 14.64 33.12 -8.16
C LEU A 496 14.23 33.78 -9.48
N ARG A 497 14.72 35.00 -9.73
CA ARG A 497 14.30 35.90 -10.82
C ARG A 497 15.49 36.33 -11.69
N GLY A 498 16.26 35.36 -12.20
CA GLY A 498 17.28 35.59 -13.21
C GLY A 498 18.64 35.88 -12.61
N LEU A 499 19.11 34.97 -11.76
CA LEU A 499 20.36 35.14 -11.00
C LEU A 499 21.56 34.69 -11.83
N SER A 500 22.52 35.58 -12.00
CA SER A 500 23.81 35.32 -12.67
C SER A 500 24.95 35.60 -11.70
N LEU A 501 25.82 34.62 -11.46
CA LEU A 501 26.89 34.71 -10.46
C LEU A 501 27.98 33.67 -10.77
N SER A 502 29.25 34.08 -10.67
CA SER A 502 30.41 33.19 -10.70
C SER A 502 31.01 33.03 -9.30
N ILE A 503 31.40 31.80 -8.93
CA ILE A 503 32.03 31.45 -7.65
C ILE A 503 33.36 30.76 -7.94
N TYR A 504 34.38 31.12 -7.16
CA TYR A 504 35.78 30.80 -7.43
C TYR A 504 36.32 29.72 -6.49
N GLU A 505 37.25 28.91 -7.01
CA GLU A 505 38.00 27.93 -6.22
C GLU A 505 38.93 28.62 -5.21
N GLY A 506 39.02 28.08 -4.00
CA GLY A 506 39.84 28.62 -2.92
C GLY A 506 39.21 29.79 -2.16
N GLN A 507 37.98 30.18 -2.50
CA GLN A 507 37.23 31.24 -1.83
C GLN A 507 36.05 30.71 -1.02
N ILE A 508 35.78 31.37 0.10
CA ILE A 508 34.53 31.19 0.85
C ILE A 508 33.55 32.28 0.41
N THR A 509 32.39 31.89 -0.10
CA THR A 509 31.32 32.81 -0.54
C THR A 509 30.11 32.70 0.39
N ALA A 510 29.63 33.83 0.91
CA ALA A 510 28.40 33.91 1.71
C ALA A 510 27.22 34.40 0.86
N LEU A 511 26.08 33.72 0.96
CA LEU A 511 24.79 34.18 0.44
C LEU A 511 24.03 34.89 1.56
N LEU A 512 23.78 36.18 1.37
CA LEU A 512 23.12 37.06 2.33
C LEU A 512 21.74 37.49 1.82
N GLY A 513 20.80 37.76 2.73
CA GLY A 513 19.44 38.19 2.41
C GLY A 513 18.45 37.89 3.53
N HIS A 514 17.26 38.48 3.49
CA HIS A 514 16.19 38.15 4.45
C HIS A 514 15.67 36.71 4.30
N SER A 515 14.87 36.26 5.27
CA SER A 515 14.11 35.00 5.17
C SER A 515 13.14 35.06 3.99
N GLY A 516 13.18 34.05 3.12
CA GLY A 516 12.39 34.04 1.89
C GLY A 516 13.01 34.76 0.68
N ALA A 517 14.23 35.29 0.79
CA ALA A 517 14.93 35.94 -0.35
C ALA A 517 15.32 34.98 -1.49
N GLY A 518 15.33 33.66 -1.24
CA GLY A 518 15.67 32.63 -2.24
C GLY A 518 16.99 31.88 -2.00
N LYS A 519 17.71 32.15 -0.90
CA LYS A 519 19.01 31.53 -0.55
C LYS A 519 19.00 29.99 -0.58
N THR A 520 18.13 29.38 0.22
CA THR A 520 17.95 27.91 0.27
C THR A 520 17.49 27.36 -1.08
N THR A 521 16.70 28.11 -1.85
CA THR A 521 16.29 27.70 -3.20
C THR A 521 17.49 27.62 -4.14
N LEU A 522 18.40 28.60 -4.09
CA LEU A 522 19.62 28.60 -4.88
C LEU A 522 20.53 27.42 -4.51
N LEU A 523 20.73 27.15 -3.22
CA LEU A 523 21.50 25.99 -2.76
C LEU A 523 20.86 24.66 -3.20
N ASN A 524 19.53 24.55 -3.17
CA ASN A 524 18.81 23.37 -3.67
C ASN A 524 18.95 23.18 -5.19
N VAL A 525 19.09 24.27 -5.95
CA VAL A 525 19.36 24.21 -7.40
C VAL A 525 20.80 23.74 -7.65
N LEU A 526 21.77 24.35 -6.97
CA LEU A 526 23.19 24.01 -7.11
C LEU A 526 23.52 22.58 -6.68
N SER A 527 22.88 22.08 -5.63
CA SER A 527 23.02 20.70 -5.14
C SER A 527 22.31 19.66 -6.01
N GLY A 528 21.53 20.07 -7.01
CA GLY A 528 20.76 19.16 -7.86
C GLY A 528 19.54 18.53 -7.17
N LEU A 529 19.09 19.09 -6.03
CA LEU A 529 17.84 18.70 -5.37
C LEU A 529 16.61 19.20 -6.14
N THR A 530 16.75 20.32 -6.85
CA THR A 530 15.71 20.90 -7.72
C THR A 530 16.32 21.41 -9.02
N LEU A 531 15.61 21.26 -10.14
CA LEU A 531 16.00 21.88 -11.42
C LEU A 531 15.67 23.38 -11.44
N PRO A 532 16.48 24.23 -12.11
CA PRO A 532 16.07 25.58 -12.45
C PRO A 532 14.86 25.55 -13.43
N SER A 533 14.00 26.56 -13.35
CA SER A 533 12.89 26.76 -14.30
C SER A 533 13.40 27.32 -15.63
N GLU A 534 14.34 28.27 -15.59
CA GLU A 534 15.05 28.83 -16.76
C GLU A 534 16.50 29.11 -16.37
N GLY A 535 17.36 29.31 -17.37
CA GLY A 535 18.79 29.54 -17.20
C GLY A 535 19.60 28.25 -17.06
N SER A 536 20.90 28.41 -16.81
CA SER A 536 21.82 27.28 -16.68
C SER A 536 22.78 27.46 -15.51
N ALA A 537 23.08 26.37 -14.83
CA ALA A 537 24.04 26.31 -13.73
C ALA A 537 25.05 25.18 -13.99
N SER A 538 26.34 25.47 -13.82
CA SER A 538 27.42 24.50 -14.03
C SER A 538 28.44 24.54 -12.89
N ILE A 539 29.00 23.37 -12.56
CA ILE A 539 30.03 23.17 -11.54
C ILE A 539 31.22 22.45 -12.21
N TYR A 540 32.43 23.00 -12.18
CA TYR A 540 33.63 22.51 -12.88
C TYR A 540 33.33 22.03 -14.32
N ASN A 541 32.66 22.86 -15.12
CA ASN A 541 32.23 22.58 -16.51
C ASN A 541 31.23 21.41 -16.70
N CYS A 542 30.69 20.87 -15.62
CA CYS A 542 29.59 19.91 -15.62
C CYS A 542 28.25 20.66 -15.48
N LYS A 543 27.32 20.48 -16.41
CA LYS A 543 26.02 21.17 -16.39
C LYS A 543 25.00 20.38 -15.58
N LEU A 544 24.29 21.06 -14.66
CA LEU A 544 23.23 20.45 -13.84
C LEU A 544 22.03 19.94 -14.66
N SER A 545 21.88 20.40 -15.91
CA SER A 545 20.84 19.94 -16.83
C SER A 545 21.11 18.57 -17.45
N GLU A 546 22.38 18.15 -17.58
CA GLU A 546 22.77 16.91 -18.25
C GLU A 546 22.82 15.73 -17.26
N LEU A 547 22.29 14.55 -17.66
CA LEU A 547 22.13 13.42 -16.74
C LEU A 547 23.48 12.80 -16.32
N GLY A 548 24.44 12.72 -17.24
CA GLY A 548 25.79 12.17 -16.97
C GLY A 548 26.61 13.06 -16.03
N ASP A 549 26.62 14.35 -16.30
CA ASP A 549 27.29 15.38 -15.50
C ASP A 549 26.79 15.41 -14.04
N ARG A 550 25.53 15.06 -13.77
CA ARG A 550 24.97 15.00 -12.40
C ARG A 550 25.64 13.97 -11.50
N GLU A 551 26.02 12.81 -12.04
CA GLU A 551 26.68 11.78 -11.23
C GLU A 551 28.07 12.26 -10.80
N GLU A 552 28.81 12.85 -11.73
CA GLU A 552 30.14 13.43 -11.46
C GLU A 552 30.06 14.59 -10.47
N ILE A 553 29.08 15.49 -10.65
CA ILE A 553 28.79 16.58 -9.70
C ILE A 553 28.52 16.05 -8.28
N ARG A 554 27.76 14.96 -8.13
CA ARG A 554 27.45 14.35 -6.83
C ARG A 554 28.68 13.76 -6.14
N GLU A 555 29.67 13.26 -6.88
CA GLU A 555 30.92 12.77 -6.31
C GLU A 555 31.80 13.91 -5.75
N MET A 556 31.63 15.14 -6.26
CA MET A 556 32.44 16.31 -5.90
C MET A 556 31.84 17.17 -4.77
N ILE A 557 30.55 17.05 -4.47
CA ILE A 557 29.84 17.95 -3.55
C ILE A 557 29.62 17.31 -2.16
N GLY A 558 29.80 18.12 -1.11
CA GLY A 558 29.23 17.91 0.22
C GLY A 558 28.10 18.90 0.51
N ILE A 559 26.99 18.43 1.10
CA ILE A 559 25.81 19.27 1.40
C ILE A 559 25.43 19.16 2.86
N CYS A 560 25.26 20.30 3.52
CA CYS A 560 24.59 20.43 4.81
C CYS A 560 23.34 21.32 4.63
N PRO A 561 22.14 20.77 4.53
CA PRO A 561 20.91 21.55 4.42
C PRO A 561 20.54 22.17 5.77
N GLN A 562 19.51 23.02 5.79
CA GLN A 562 19.04 23.69 7.03
C GLN A 562 18.62 22.70 8.12
N PHE A 563 18.05 21.54 7.76
CA PHE A 563 17.68 20.51 8.71
C PHE A 563 18.84 19.52 8.96
N ASN A 564 18.93 19.00 10.18
CA ASN A 564 20.00 18.09 10.56
C ASN A 564 19.83 16.69 9.93
N LEU A 565 20.95 16.13 9.47
CA LEU A 565 21.05 14.91 8.65
C LEU A 565 21.59 13.73 9.44
N GLN A 566 20.76 13.10 10.27
CA GLN A 566 21.19 11.92 11.03
C GLN A 566 20.14 10.83 11.10
N PHE A 567 20.61 9.61 11.23
CA PHE A 567 19.82 8.51 11.75
C PHE A 567 19.78 8.64 13.28
N GLU A 568 18.63 9.09 13.80
CA GLU A 568 18.41 9.39 15.24
C GLU A 568 18.81 8.22 16.16
N VAL A 569 18.58 6.98 15.72
CA VAL A 569 18.81 5.75 16.51
C VAL A 569 20.28 5.32 16.54
N LEU A 570 21.08 5.74 15.56
CA LEU A 570 22.50 5.39 15.44
C LEU A 570 23.37 6.32 16.28
N THR A 571 24.57 5.87 16.67
CA THR A 571 25.54 6.73 17.37
C THR A 571 26.18 7.74 16.43
N VAL A 572 26.87 8.74 16.97
CA VAL A 572 27.66 9.70 16.18
C VAL A 572 28.64 8.97 15.26
N LYS A 573 29.43 8.03 15.82
CA LYS A 573 30.40 7.24 15.07
C LYS A 573 29.76 6.39 13.98
N GLU A 574 28.64 5.72 14.29
CA GLU A 574 27.91 4.89 13.33
C GLU A 574 27.29 5.71 12.20
N ASN A 575 26.77 6.91 12.49
CA ASN A 575 26.27 7.83 11.47
C ASN A 575 27.39 8.21 10.50
N LEU A 576 28.52 8.71 11.03
CA LEU A 576 29.66 9.10 10.20
C LEU A 576 30.19 7.94 9.37
N LYS A 577 30.33 6.75 9.98
CA LYS A 577 30.73 5.52 9.29
C LYS A 577 29.78 5.15 8.16
N THR A 578 28.47 5.15 8.41
CA THR A 578 27.46 4.79 7.40
C THR A 578 27.51 5.75 6.21
N PHE A 579 27.58 7.07 6.46
CA PHE A 579 27.68 8.06 5.38
C PHE A 579 29.02 8.02 4.66
N ALA A 580 30.13 7.75 5.36
CA ALA A 580 31.46 7.58 4.77
C ALA A 580 31.47 6.41 3.77
N GLU A 581 30.88 5.28 4.16
CA GLU A 581 30.78 4.10 3.32
C GLU A 581 29.84 4.31 2.13
N ILE A 582 28.71 5.02 2.30
CA ILE A 582 27.82 5.40 1.18
C ILE A 582 28.56 6.29 0.16
N LYS A 583 29.37 7.23 0.65
CA LYS A 583 30.13 8.21 -0.16
C LYS A 583 31.27 7.64 -0.99
N GLY A 584 31.61 6.35 -0.86
CA GLY A 584 32.70 5.79 -1.66
C GLY A 584 34.00 5.50 -0.91
N ILE A 585 34.07 5.78 0.40
CA ILE A 585 35.34 5.69 1.13
C ILE A 585 35.69 4.22 1.39
N LYS A 586 36.93 3.83 1.08
CA LYS A 586 37.42 2.45 1.26
C LYS A 586 37.32 2.06 2.73
N SER A 587 36.78 0.88 3.04
CA SER A 587 36.59 0.43 4.43
C SER A 587 37.83 0.50 5.32
N LYS A 588 39.04 0.38 4.74
CA LYS A 588 40.31 0.52 5.47
C LYS A 588 40.59 1.95 5.95
N ASP A 589 40.05 2.94 5.24
CA ASP A 589 40.27 4.37 5.50
C ASP A 589 39.09 5.02 6.24
N VAL A 590 37.92 4.37 6.24
CA VAL A 590 36.69 4.88 6.88
C VAL A 590 36.90 5.21 8.35
N GLU A 591 37.47 4.31 9.15
CA GLU A 591 37.66 4.58 10.59
C GLU A 591 38.61 5.77 10.82
N ARG A 592 39.66 5.90 10.00
CA ARG A 592 40.61 7.02 10.08
C ARG A 592 39.92 8.35 9.72
N GLU A 593 39.16 8.37 8.63
CA GLU A 593 38.43 9.56 8.19
C GLU A 593 37.37 9.97 9.22
N VAL A 594 36.63 9.00 9.78
CA VAL A 594 35.63 9.25 10.81
C VAL A 594 36.29 9.83 12.06
N GLN A 595 37.43 9.29 12.48
CA GLN A 595 38.20 9.81 13.61
C GLN A 595 38.67 11.26 13.36
N ASN A 596 39.25 11.53 12.18
CA ASN A 596 39.68 12.86 11.78
C ASN A 596 38.53 13.87 11.84
N ILE A 597 37.35 13.54 11.30
CA ILE A 597 36.18 14.41 11.32
C ILE A 597 35.65 14.63 12.75
N MET A 598 35.69 13.62 13.61
CA MET A 598 35.27 13.75 15.01
C MET A 598 36.19 14.67 15.81
N GLU A 599 37.50 14.61 15.56
CA GLU A 599 38.50 15.50 16.14
C GLU A 599 38.35 16.94 15.63
N LEU A 600 38.19 17.11 14.31
CA LEU A 600 37.97 18.43 13.69
C LEU A 600 36.75 19.17 14.24
N LEU A 601 35.68 18.45 14.57
CA LEU A 601 34.43 19.04 15.06
C LEU A 601 34.31 19.07 16.59
N ASP A 602 35.33 18.58 17.31
CA ASP A 602 35.33 18.46 18.76
C ASP A 602 34.06 17.75 19.29
N ILE A 603 33.73 16.60 18.69
CA ILE A 603 32.55 15.79 19.04
C ILE A 603 32.92 14.39 19.54
N GLY A 604 34.21 14.12 19.74
CA GLY A 604 34.73 12.82 20.21
C GLY A 604 34.11 12.36 21.53
N ASN A 605 33.83 13.28 22.45
CA ASN A 605 33.21 12.98 23.75
C ASN A 605 31.81 12.35 23.63
N ALA A 606 31.12 12.56 22.50
CA ALA A 606 29.79 12.03 22.22
C ALA A 606 29.77 10.91 21.17
N GLN A 607 30.93 10.34 20.80
CA GLN A 607 31.06 9.38 19.69
C GLN A 607 30.12 8.16 19.79
N ASP A 608 29.92 7.64 21.01
CA ASP A 608 29.08 6.46 21.29
C ASP A 608 27.66 6.84 21.75
N THR A 609 27.34 8.14 21.75
CA THR A 609 26.00 8.63 22.10
C THR A 609 25.09 8.58 20.88
N GLN A 610 23.85 8.12 21.07
CA GLN A 610 22.83 8.10 20.02
C GLN A 610 22.48 9.52 19.56
N ALA A 611 22.31 9.70 18.25
CA ALA A 611 22.08 11.00 17.67
C ALA A 611 20.78 11.68 18.16
N GLU A 612 19.78 10.92 18.59
CA GLU A 612 18.56 11.43 19.23
C GLU A 612 18.86 12.23 20.51
N LYS A 613 19.81 11.76 21.32
CA LYS A 613 20.17 12.33 22.64
C LYS A 613 21.11 13.52 22.57
N LEU A 614 21.65 13.83 21.39
CA LEU A 614 22.53 14.98 21.17
C LEU A 614 21.78 16.30 21.32
N SER A 615 22.50 17.33 21.79
CA SER A 615 22.00 18.71 21.77
C SER A 615 21.77 19.20 20.34
N GLY A 616 20.97 20.26 20.18
CA GLY A 616 20.72 20.86 18.86
C GLY A 616 22.02 21.22 18.13
N GLY A 617 22.96 21.84 18.84
CA GLY A 617 24.27 22.20 18.29
C GLY A 617 25.15 21.00 17.95
N GLN A 618 25.17 19.95 18.77
CA GLN A 618 25.89 18.71 18.46
C GLN A 618 25.33 18.01 17.21
N LYS A 619 24.01 17.99 17.03
CA LYS A 619 23.35 17.49 15.81
C LYS A 619 23.78 18.29 14.57
N ARG A 620 23.93 19.61 14.74
CA ARG A 620 24.40 20.49 13.68
C ARG A 620 25.86 20.22 13.31
N LYS A 621 26.75 20.11 14.30
CA LYS A 621 28.15 19.69 14.10
C LYS A 621 28.24 18.35 13.36
N LEU A 622 27.46 17.34 13.78
CA LEU A 622 27.40 16.04 13.09
C LEU A 622 26.99 16.18 11.61
N SER A 623 26.01 17.03 11.31
CA SER A 623 25.56 17.28 9.93
C SER A 623 26.64 17.94 9.07
N ILE A 624 27.40 18.89 9.63
CA ILE A 624 28.57 19.49 8.98
C ILE A 624 29.64 18.41 8.72
N GLY A 625 29.90 17.54 9.71
CA GLY A 625 30.84 16.43 9.56
C GLY A 625 30.47 15.50 8.42
N ILE A 626 29.20 15.13 8.32
CA ILE A 626 28.68 14.30 7.22
C ILE A 626 28.90 14.98 5.87
N ALA A 627 28.69 16.30 5.78
CA ALA A 627 28.94 17.05 4.56
C ALA A 627 30.43 17.02 4.16
N MET A 628 31.35 17.14 5.13
CA MET A 628 32.81 17.15 4.91
C MET A 628 33.45 15.78 4.67
N LEU A 629 32.77 14.68 5.01
CA LEU A 629 33.30 13.33 4.81
C LEU A 629 33.79 13.11 3.38
N GLY A 630 34.99 12.54 3.24
CA GLY A 630 35.56 12.20 1.94
C GLY A 630 36.08 13.39 1.15
N ASN A 631 36.40 14.51 1.84
CA ASN A 631 37.08 15.67 1.26
C ASN A 631 36.43 16.16 -0.07
N PRO A 632 35.17 16.64 -0.03
CA PRO A 632 34.50 17.15 -1.23
C PRO A 632 35.18 18.43 -1.75
N GLN A 633 35.19 18.61 -3.07
CA GLN A 633 35.75 19.81 -3.71
C GLN A 633 34.84 21.03 -3.55
N VAL A 634 33.52 20.80 -3.45
CA VAL A 634 32.51 21.85 -3.28
C VAL A 634 31.69 21.56 -2.04
N LEU A 635 31.53 22.54 -1.16
CA LEU A 635 30.76 22.42 0.07
C LEU A 635 29.61 23.43 0.08
N PHE A 636 28.37 22.92 0.14
CA PHE A 636 27.16 23.73 0.27
C PHE A 636 26.62 23.64 1.69
N LEU A 637 26.56 24.77 2.40
CA LEU A 637 26.13 24.84 3.80
C LEU A 637 24.97 25.82 3.96
N ASP A 638 23.78 25.32 4.28
CA ASP A 638 22.60 26.16 4.47
C ASP A 638 22.42 26.47 5.97
N GLU A 639 22.79 27.68 6.40
CA GLU A 639 22.82 28.14 7.81
C GLU A 639 23.69 27.28 8.75
N PRO A 640 24.99 27.09 8.47
CA PRO A 640 25.85 26.13 9.18
C PRO A 640 25.87 26.31 10.70
N THR A 641 25.79 27.55 11.18
CA THR A 641 25.95 27.91 12.60
C THR A 641 24.66 28.12 13.37
N ALA A 642 23.50 27.88 12.73
CA ALA A 642 22.21 28.00 13.38
C ALA A 642 22.11 27.06 14.60
N GLY A 643 21.77 27.62 15.76
CA GLY A 643 21.60 26.87 17.02
C GLY A 643 22.90 26.42 17.70
N LEU A 644 24.06 26.94 17.27
CA LEU A 644 25.35 26.75 17.94
C LEU A 644 25.62 27.86 18.97
N ASP A 645 26.21 27.48 20.10
CA ASP A 645 26.76 28.43 21.07
C ASP A 645 27.94 29.22 20.45
N PRO A 646 28.27 30.41 20.98
CA PRO A 646 29.32 31.27 20.39
C PRO A 646 30.67 30.57 20.22
N VAL A 647 31.08 29.70 21.16
CA VAL A 647 32.36 28.99 21.09
C VAL A 647 32.33 27.97 19.95
N SER A 648 31.27 27.16 19.86
CA SER A 648 31.07 26.21 18.77
C SER A 648 30.99 26.90 17.40
N ARG A 649 30.42 28.10 17.30
CA ARG A 649 30.40 28.88 16.05
C ARG A 649 31.79 29.25 15.59
N HIS A 650 32.61 29.80 16.49
CA HIS A 650 34.01 30.12 16.19
C HIS A 650 34.81 28.89 15.77
N GLN A 651 34.61 27.73 16.41
CA GLN A 651 35.25 26.48 16.00
C GLN A 651 34.91 26.11 14.56
N VAL A 652 33.63 26.18 14.17
CA VAL A 652 33.19 25.92 12.79
C VAL A 652 33.79 26.92 11.81
N TRP A 653 33.87 28.20 12.18
CA TRP A 653 34.49 29.24 11.34
C TRP A 653 35.97 28.96 11.09
N SER A 654 36.73 28.66 12.14
CA SER A 654 38.15 28.31 12.02
C SER A 654 38.34 27.08 11.13
N LEU A 655 37.53 26.05 11.33
CA LEU A 655 37.57 24.83 10.53
C LEU A 655 37.28 25.10 9.04
N LEU A 656 36.27 25.90 8.71
CA LEU A 656 35.95 26.23 7.32
C LEU A 656 37.05 27.10 6.68
N LYS A 657 37.66 28.00 7.45
CA LYS A 657 38.76 28.86 7.00
C LYS A 657 40.05 28.07 6.74
N GLU A 658 40.38 27.12 7.61
CA GLU A 658 41.55 26.24 7.45
C GLU A 658 41.40 25.29 6.25
N HIS A 659 40.18 24.82 5.99
CA HIS A 659 39.89 23.85 4.93
C HIS A 659 39.42 24.48 3.62
N ARG A 660 39.68 25.78 3.39
CA ARG A 660 39.29 26.48 2.14
C ARG A 660 40.21 26.21 0.95
N ALA A 661 41.46 25.83 1.19
CA ALA A 661 42.45 25.67 0.13
C ALA A 661 42.04 24.57 -0.87
N GLY A 662 42.00 24.90 -2.17
CA GLY A 662 41.59 23.97 -3.23
C GLY A 662 40.13 23.50 -3.15
N ARG A 663 39.28 24.22 -2.41
CA ARG A 663 37.84 23.93 -2.28
C ARG A 663 37.00 25.17 -2.56
N VAL A 664 35.75 24.95 -2.92
CA VAL A 664 34.72 25.99 -3.00
C VAL A 664 33.80 25.82 -1.81
N ILE A 665 33.69 26.83 -0.95
CA ILE A 665 32.75 26.81 0.17
C ILE A 665 31.71 27.88 -0.09
N LEU A 666 30.46 27.46 -0.27
CA LEU A 666 29.32 28.36 -0.41
C LEU A 666 28.36 28.10 0.74
N PHE A 667 28.13 29.12 1.55
CA PHE A 667 27.20 29.02 2.67
C PHE A 667 26.15 30.12 2.65
N SER A 668 24.95 29.82 3.15
CA SER A 668 23.93 30.84 3.43
C SER A 668 23.96 31.19 4.91
N THR A 669 23.77 32.46 5.23
CA THR A 669 23.56 32.90 6.61
C THR A 669 22.62 34.11 6.64
N GLN A 670 22.02 34.32 7.81
CA GLN A 670 21.31 35.53 8.17
C GLN A 670 22.14 36.44 9.10
N PHE A 671 23.27 35.94 9.59
CA PHE A 671 24.18 36.63 10.49
C PHE A 671 25.24 37.37 9.66
N MET A 672 25.18 38.69 9.61
CA MET A 672 26.11 39.45 8.74
C MET A 672 27.51 39.51 9.35
N ASP A 673 27.62 39.51 10.68
CA ASP A 673 28.87 39.32 11.43
C ASP A 673 29.60 38.03 11.03
N GLU A 674 28.87 36.91 10.90
CA GLU A 674 29.43 35.65 10.43
C GLU A 674 30.01 35.77 9.02
N ALA A 675 29.25 36.40 8.10
CA ALA A 675 29.74 36.60 6.74
C ALA A 675 30.93 37.57 6.70
N ASP A 676 30.94 38.62 7.51
CA ASP A 676 32.03 39.60 7.59
C ASP A 676 33.35 38.92 7.97
N ILE A 677 33.30 38.05 8.99
CA ILE A 677 34.47 37.36 9.55
C ILE A 677 34.94 36.19 8.67
N LEU A 678 34.00 35.38 8.16
CA LEU A 678 34.32 34.10 7.52
C LEU A 678 34.48 34.19 6.00
N ALA A 679 33.64 34.96 5.31
CA ALA A 679 33.56 34.89 3.85
C ALA A 679 34.52 35.85 3.16
N ASP A 680 35.13 35.41 2.06
CA ASP A 680 35.98 36.25 1.21
C ASP A 680 35.10 37.15 0.31
N ARG A 681 34.03 36.59 -0.28
CA ARG A 681 32.99 37.33 -1.05
C ARG A 681 31.60 37.14 -0.43
N LYS A 682 30.78 38.18 -0.53
CA LYS A 682 29.39 38.20 -0.09
C LYS A 682 28.50 38.48 -1.28
N ALA A 683 27.44 37.71 -1.46
CA ALA A 683 26.44 37.91 -2.49
C ALA A 683 25.10 38.22 -1.83
N PHE A 684 24.61 39.45 -1.99
CA PHE A 684 23.31 39.88 -1.46
C PHE A 684 22.20 39.51 -2.43
N ILE A 685 21.25 38.71 -1.94
CA ILE A 685 20.05 38.30 -2.67
C ILE A 685 18.84 38.93 -1.99
N SER A 686 18.03 39.63 -2.78
CA SER A 686 16.75 40.20 -2.33
C SER A 686 15.66 39.89 -3.35
N HIS A 687 14.51 39.40 -2.87
CA HIS A 687 13.37 39.00 -3.71
C HIS A 687 13.74 38.13 -4.93
N GLY A 688 14.70 37.21 -4.76
CA GLY A 688 15.15 36.29 -5.80
C GLY A 688 16.09 36.90 -6.86
N ARG A 689 16.51 38.16 -6.71
CA ARG A 689 17.51 38.83 -7.59
C ARG A 689 18.82 39.07 -6.84
N LEU A 690 19.93 39.01 -7.57
CA LEU A 690 21.23 39.42 -7.07
C LEU A 690 21.30 40.95 -7.06
N LYS A 691 21.68 41.54 -5.93
CA LYS A 691 21.79 43.00 -5.77
C LYS A 691 23.22 43.48 -5.92
N CYS A 692 24.12 42.94 -5.11
CA CYS A 692 25.53 43.28 -5.15
C CYS A 692 26.39 42.09 -4.71
N VAL A 693 27.64 42.10 -5.15
CA VAL A 693 28.62 41.06 -4.80
C VAL A 693 29.98 41.68 -4.56
N GLY A 694 30.63 41.33 -3.46
CA GLY A 694 32.00 41.77 -3.20
C GLY A 694 32.51 41.43 -1.81
N SER A 695 33.71 41.90 -1.52
CA SER A 695 34.33 41.88 -0.21
C SER A 695 33.61 42.82 0.74
N SER A 696 33.76 42.60 2.06
CA SER A 696 33.16 43.49 3.07
C SER A 696 33.62 44.94 2.90
N LEU A 697 34.90 45.12 2.60
CA LEU A 697 35.50 46.43 2.40
C LEU A 697 34.88 47.13 1.20
N PHE A 698 34.73 46.43 0.07
CA PHE A 698 34.09 46.97 -1.12
C PHE A 698 32.62 47.34 -0.88
N LEU A 699 31.85 46.45 -0.25
CA LEU A 699 30.42 46.67 -0.02
C LEU A 699 30.16 47.79 0.98
N LYS A 700 30.91 47.84 2.09
CA LYS A 700 30.87 48.97 3.03
C LYS A 700 31.30 50.27 2.33
N LYS A 701 32.35 50.22 1.51
CA LYS A 701 32.81 51.37 0.71
C LYS A 701 31.77 51.88 -0.29
N LYS A 702 31.04 50.98 -0.93
CA LYS A 702 30.07 51.35 -1.95
C LYS A 702 28.76 51.88 -1.35
N TRP A 703 28.24 51.17 -0.35
CA TRP A 703 26.87 51.39 0.14
C TRP A 703 26.78 52.24 1.41
N GLY A 704 27.91 52.58 2.01
CA GLY A 704 27.91 53.49 3.14
C GLY A 704 29.18 53.42 3.93
N ILE A 705 30.21 54.14 3.49
CA ILE A 705 31.37 54.40 4.32
C ILE A 705 31.10 55.64 5.16
N GLY A 706 30.79 55.39 6.42
CA GLY A 706 30.72 56.42 7.44
C GLY A 706 30.92 55.84 8.84
N TYR A 707 31.05 56.73 9.81
CA TYR A 707 30.99 56.37 11.21
C TYR A 707 29.67 56.83 11.79
N HIS A 708 29.09 56.03 12.68
CA HIS A 708 27.94 56.40 13.46
C HIS A 708 28.41 56.94 14.80
N LEU A 709 28.22 58.23 15.01
CA LEU A 709 28.39 58.87 16.31
C LEU A 709 27.06 58.77 17.06
N ARG A 710 27.07 58.06 18.18
CA ARG A 710 25.97 57.96 19.13
C ARG A 710 26.32 58.80 20.35
N ILE A 711 25.48 59.74 20.72
CA ILE A 711 25.67 60.61 21.87
C ILE A 711 24.51 60.34 22.83
N HIS A 712 24.83 59.82 24.02
CA HIS A 712 23.87 59.67 25.10
C HIS A 712 23.68 61.00 25.81
N VAL A 713 22.43 61.42 25.95
CA VAL A 713 22.04 62.72 26.46
C VAL A 713 21.06 62.61 27.62
N ASN A 714 21.09 63.56 28.55
CA ASN A 714 20.11 63.75 29.63
C ASN A 714 18.91 64.58 29.16
N GLU A 715 17.82 64.59 29.94
CA GLU A 715 16.58 65.34 29.62
C GLU A 715 16.78 66.87 29.52
N SER A 716 17.88 67.40 30.05
CA SER A 716 18.23 68.83 30.02
C SER A 716 19.01 69.25 28.76
N CYS A 717 19.03 68.42 27.72
CA CYS A 717 19.89 68.60 26.56
C CYS A 717 19.21 69.36 25.42
N ASP A 718 19.91 70.35 24.84
CA ASP A 718 19.45 71.09 23.66
C ASP A 718 19.96 70.44 22.36
N LEU A 719 19.04 69.85 21.62
CA LEU A 719 19.30 69.11 20.38
C LEU A 719 19.88 70.01 19.27
N GLU A 720 19.43 71.27 19.18
CA GLU A 720 19.89 72.20 18.15
C GLU A 720 21.34 72.63 18.39
N ASN A 721 21.69 72.89 19.66
CA ASN A 721 23.04 73.27 20.05
C ASN A 721 24.05 72.15 19.76
N ILE A 722 23.75 70.89 20.14
CA ILE A 722 24.64 69.75 19.83
C ILE A 722 24.72 69.51 18.32
N THR A 723 23.61 69.58 17.60
CA THR A 723 23.61 69.40 16.13
C THR A 723 24.45 70.48 15.45
N SER A 724 24.37 71.73 15.92
CA SER A 724 25.17 72.84 15.41
C SER A 724 26.66 72.65 15.69
N LEU A 725 27.02 72.16 16.88
CA LEU A 725 28.39 71.86 17.27
C LEU A 725 28.98 70.73 16.41
N VAL A 726 28.23 69.64 16.18
CA VAL A 726 28.69 68.57 15.29
C VAL A 726 28.87 69.08 13.84
N LYS A 727 27.93 69.92 13.35
CA LYS A 727 28.01 70.54 12.02
C LYS A 727 29.17 71.54 11.88
N GLN A 728 29.57 72.22 12.95
CA GLN A 728 30.69 73.15 12.96
C GLN A 728 32.00 72.44 12.60
N TYR A 729 32.24 71.25 13.16
CA TYR A 729 33.44 70.46 12.84
C TYR A 729 33.28 69.65 11.55
N ILE A 730 32.09 69.11 11.30
CA ILE A 730 31.78 68.26 10.15
C ILE A 730 30.54 68.80 9.41
N PRO A 731 30.71 69.63 8.37
CA PRO A 731 29.58 70.28 7.69
C PRO A 731 28.67 69.30 6.93
N ASN A 732 29.22 68.18 6.43
CA ASN A 732 28.48 67.16 5.68
C ASN A 732 27.90 66.04 6.57
N VAL A 733 27.61 66.32 7.85
CA VAL A 733 27.02 65.35 8.77
C VAL A 733 25.54 65.14 8.47
N ILE A 734 25.11 63.87 8.43
CA ILE A 734 23.70 63.51 8.26
C ILE A 734 23.14 63.09 9.62
N PHE A 735 22.12 63.80 10.10
CA PHE A 735 21.39 63.41 11.30
C PHE A 735 20.55 62.16 11.00
N SER A 736 20.79 61.07 11.72
CA SER A 736 20.15 59.77 11.47
C SER A 736 18.93 59.49 12.36
N GLY A 737 18.77 60.20 13.48
CA GLY A 737 17.62 60.06 14.36
C GLY A 737 17.90 60.50 15.80
N HIS A 738 16.81 60.67 16.57
CA HIS A 738 16.81 61.00 18.00
C HIS A 738 15.90 60.02 18.75
N SER A 739 16.38 59.55 19.90
CA SER A 739 15.61 58.87 20.96
C SER A 739 15.65 59.76 22.21
N GLN A 740 14.77 59.50 23.20
CA GLN A 740 14.69 60.32 24.43
C GLN A 740 16.04 60.52 25.16
N TYR A 741 17.00 59.60 25.01
CA TYR A 741 18.31 59.66 25.67
C TYR A 741 19.50 59.42 24.71
N GLU A 742 19.28 59.49 23.39
CA GLU A 742 20.33 59.18 22.41
C GLU A 742 20.18 59.96 21.10
N LEU A 743 21.26 60.60 20.64
CA LEU A 743 21.35 61.28 19.35
C LEU A 743 22.29 60.51 18.42
N GLN A 744 21.87 60.27 17.18
CA GLN A 744 22.67 59.51 16.22
C GLN A 744 23.01 60.34 14.98
N TYR A 745 24.31 60.44 14.67
CA TYR A 745 24.84 61.13 13.49
C TYR A 745 25.64 60.19 12.60
N LYS A 746 25.55 60.35 11.28
CA LYS A 746 26.39 59.70 10.27
C LYS A 746 27.52 60.66 9.85
N LEU A 747 28.75 60.30 10.19
CA LEU A 747 29.99 61.00 9.87
C LEU A 747 30.61 60.44 8.59
N PRO A 748 30.93 61.26 7.56
CA PRO A 748 31.63 60.80 6.36
C PRO A 748 33.09 60.40 6.65
N LEU A 749 33.61 59.40 5.94
CA LEU A 749 34.99 58.92 6.09
C LEU A 749 36.06 59.89 5.59
N GLU A 750 35.72 60.81 4.69
CA GLU A 750 36.62 61.87 4.23
C GLU A 750 37.07 62.80 5.37
N ASN A 751 36.28 62.86 6.45
CA ASN A 751 36.49 63.77 7.57
C ASN A 751 37.08 63.10 8.81
N VAL A 752 37.64 61.89 8.70
CA VAL A 752 38.30 61.18 9.83
C VAL A 752 39.35 62.04 10.52
N ASN A 753 40.09 62.84 9.74
CA ASN A 753 41.12 63.73 10.27
C ASN A 753 40.59 64.79 11.25
N LYS A 754 39.28 65.10 11.20
CA LYS A 754 38.61 66.08 12.07
C LYS A 754 37.92 65.46 13.30
N PHE A 755 37.94 64.13 13.43
CA PHE A 755 37.30 63.44 14.55
C PHE A 755 37.93 63.80 15.92
N PRO A 756 39.26 63.93 16.06
CA PRO A 756 39.85 64.34 17.33
C PRO A 756 39.37 65.72 17.81
N ASP A 757 39.20 66.67 16.89
CA ASP A 757 38.72 68.01 17.21
C ASP A 757 37.23 68.00 17.60
N LEU A 758 36.43 67.18 16.91
CA LEU A 758 35.03 66.92 17.28
C LEU A 758 34.93 66.32 18.70
N PHE A 759 35.74 65.30 19.02
CA PHE A 759 35.72 64.67 20.35
C PHE A 759 36.14 65.63 21.45
N ARG A 760 37.18 66.46 21.22
CA ARG A 760 37.54 67.54 22.15
C ARG A 760 36.40 68.54 22.35
N GLY A 761 35.69 68.88 21.27
CA GLY A 761 34.50 69.73 21.32
C GLY A 761 33.38 69.12 22.17
N LEU A 762 33.13 67.82 22.02
CA LEU A 762 32.13 67.09 22.80
C LEU A 762 32.53 66.94 24.28
N ASP A 763 33.80 66.66 24.58
CA ASP A 763 34.33 66.55 25.95
C ASP A 763 34.23 67.88 26.72
N SER A 764 34.49 69.00 26.02
CA SER A 764 34.41 70.36 26.57
C SER A 764 32.97 70.77 26.92
N CYS A 765 31.97 70.07 26.37
CA CYS A 765 30.55 70.33 26.54
C CYS A 765 29.86 69.38 27.54
N SER A 766 30.62 68.73 28.43
CA SER A 766 30.09 67.84 29.48
C SER A 766 28.99 68.47 30.37
N GLY A 767 28.98 69.81 30.51
CA GLY A 767 27.92 70.56 31.22
C GLY A 767 26.60 70.73 30.47
N GLN A 768 26.51 70.36 29.19
CA GLN A 768 25.32 70.54 28.31
C GLN A 768 24.45 69.28 28.21
N GLY A 769 24.56 68.37 29.18
CA GLY A 769 23.74 67.16 29.25
C GLY A 769 24.23 65.98 28.41
N ILE A 770 25.46 66.01 27.88
CA ILE A 770 26.10 64.85 27.23
C ILE A 770 26.65 63.93 28.33
N ILE A 771 26.16 62.69 28.37
CA ILE A 771 26.59 61.67 29.35
C ILE A 771 27.81 60.90 28.82
N ASN A 772 27.70 60.43 27.57
CA ASN A 772 28.73 59.62 26.92
C ASN A 772 28.55 59.71 25.40
N TYR A 773 29.59 59.45 24.63
CA TYR A 773 29.49 59.26 23.19
C TYR A 773 30.31 58.06 22.72
N GLY A 774 29.82 57.40 21.68
CA GLY A 774 30.46 56.27 21.04
C GLY A 774 30.52 56.45 19.54
N VAL A 775 31.64 56.10 18.94
CA VAL A 775 31.79 56.07 17.48
C VAL A 775 31.92 54.63 17.02
N SER A 776 31.03 54.21 16.13
CA SER A 776 31.03 52.89 15.52
C SER A 776 31.17 53.01 14.01
N MET A 777 31.75 52.01 13.36
CA MET A 777 31.86 51.97 11.90
C MET A 777 30.63 51.29 11.32
N THR A 778 30.24 51.67 10.11
CA THR A 778 29.18 51.02 9.34
C THR A 778 29.42 49.51 9.20
N THR A 779 28.44 48.71 9.63
CA THR A 779 28.50 47.25 9.58
C THR A 779 27.87 46.71 8.30
N LEU A 780 27.96 45.40 8.06
CA LEU A 780 27.24 44.79 6.93
C LEU A 780 25.72 44.82 7.15
N GLU A 781 25.24 44.87 8.40
CA GLU A 781 23.83 45.11 8.73
C GLU A 781 23.36 46.48 8.23
N ASP A 782 24.17 47.54 8.40
CA ASP A 782 23.84 48.87 7.87
C ASP A 782 23.75 48.87 6.33
N VAL A 783 24.66 48.16 5.67
CA VAL A 783 24.63 47.96 4.20
C VAL A 783 23.37 47.21 3.79
N PHE A 784 23.02 46.15 4.53
CA PHE A 784 21.83 45.36 4.27
C PHE A 784 20.55 46.19 4.41
N GLN A 785 20.41 46.98 5.48
CA GLN A 785 19.26 47.83 5.69
C GLN A 785 19.08 48.84 4.55
N ARG A 786 20.16 49.47 4.09
CA ARG A 786 20.11 50.41 2.95
C ARG A 786 19.69 49.74 1.64
N LEU A 787 20.20 48.53 1.38
CA LEU A 787 19.82 47.75 0.21
C LEU A 787 18.34 47.34 0.23
N GLU A 788 17.76 47.16 1.43
CA GLU A 788 16.34 46.91 1.59
C GLU A 788 15.50 48.17 1.42
N GLU A 789 15.93 49.30 2.00
CA GLU A 789 15.27 50.62 1.83
C GLU A 789 15.20 50.99 0.33
N GLU A 790 16.30 50.88 -0.42
CA GLU A 790 16.28 51.10 -1.87
C GLU A 790 15.40 50.09 -2.63
N ALA A 791 15.32 48.85 -2.17
CA ALA A 791 14.46 47.85 -2.78
C ALA A 791 12.97 48.15 -2.57
N THR A 792 12.60 48.85 -1.48
CA THR A 792 11.23 49.34 -1.25
C THR A 792 10.89 50.55 -2.12
N VAL A 793 11.83 51.50 -2.27
CA VAL A 793 11.65 52.70 -3.12
C VAL A 793 11.48 52.31 -4.60
N ASN A 794 12.35 51.45 -5.13
CA ASN A 794 12.21 50.92 -6.50
C ASN A 794 10.89 50.16 -6.75
N ARG A 795 10.22 49.73 -5.68
CA ARG A 795 8.95 49.01 -5.73
C ARG A 795 7.75 49.94 -5.83
N GLU A 796 7.86 51.16 -5.31
CA GLU A 796 6.83 52.20 -5.50
C GLU A 796 6.86 52.69 -6.95
N ASP A 797 8.04 52.79 -7.57
CA ASP A 797 8.18 53.11 -8.99
C ASP A 797 7.65 52.00 -9.94
N GLU A 798 7.80 50.71 -9.57
CA GLU A 798 7.20 49.58 -10.32
C GLU A 798 5.67 49.45 -10.13
N ARG A 799 5.08 50.06 -9.09
CA ARG A 799 3.61 50.02 -8.83
C ARG A 799 2.80 51.03 -9.65
N VAL A 800 3.44 52.06 -10.23
CA VAL A 800 2.75 53.09 -11.04
C VAL A 800 2.24 52.55 -12.38
N LEU A 801 2.55 51.31 -12.76
CA LEU A 801 2.13 50.72 -14.04
C LEU A 801 1.29 49.43 -13.93
N GLY A 802 0.64 49.21 -12.79
CA GLY A 802 -0.30 48.10 -12.66
C GLY A 802 -0.90 47.93 -11.26
N GLU A 803 -1.68 48.90 -10.80
CA GLU A 803 -2.58 48.70 -9.67
C GLU A 803 -4.02 49.00 -10.09
N GLU A 804 -4.73 47.93 -10.42
CA GLU A 804 -6.10 47.79 -9.98
C GLU A 804 -6.31 46.29 -9.68
N TRP A 805 -6.80 46.01 -8.47
CA TRP A 805 -7.29 44.72 -7.93
C TRP A 805 -6.30 43.93 -7.04
N ALA A 806 -6.17 44.33 -5.77
CA ALA A 806 -5.79 43.41 -4.67
C ALA A 806 -6.10 43.96 -3.26
N GLU A 807 -7.35 44.26 -2.94
CA GLU A 807 -7.80 44.35 -1.53
C GLU A 807 -8.76 43.20 -1.21
N ALA A 808 -8.20 42.10 -0.69
CA ALA A 808 -8.85 41.14 0.21
C ALA A 808 -7.91 39.95 0.44
N GLY A 809 -6.97 40.10 1.37
CA GLY A 809 -6.00 39.08 1.73
C GLY A 809 -6.06 38.75 3.22
N LEU A 810 -6.85 37.73 3.53
CA LEU A 810 -6.96 37.06 4.83
C LEU A 810 -5.58 36.85 5.48
N ARG A 811 -5.40 37.33 6.71
CA ARG A 811 -4.24 37.05 7.57
C ARG A 811 -4.08 35.52 7.74
N CYS A 812 -2.94 34.98 7.33
CA CYS A 812 -2.49 33.67 7.80
C CYS A 812 -1.96 33.80 9.24
N PRO A 813 -2.19 32.79 10.11
CA PRO A 813 -1.73 32.83 11.48
C PRO A 813 -0.24 32.52 11.54
N ASP A 814 0.52 33.44 12.12
CA ASP A 814 1.94 33.30 12.37
C ASP A 814 2.22 32.29 13.48
N GLU A 815 3.38 31.66 13.35
CA GLU A 815 3.98 30.79 14.35
C GLU A 815 4.21 31.60 15.64
N THR A 816 3.64 31.12 16.74
CA THR A 816 3.84 31.70 18.06
C THR A 816 5.30 31.55 18.50
N GLU A 817 6.06 32.64 18.44
CA GLU A 817 7.12 32.91 19.40
C GLU A 817 6.51 32.94 20.82
N PRO A 818 7.23 32.47 21.85
CA PRO A 818 6.73 32.48 23.21
C PRO A 818 6.77 33.92 23.73
N VAL A 819 5.67 34.63 23.58
CA VAL A 819 5.41 35.87 24.32
C VAL A 819 5.50 35.51 25.80
N SER A 820 6.47 36.13 26.48
CA SER A 820 6.65 36.11 27.92
C SER A 820 5.34 36.53 28.60
N LEU A 821 4.56 35.54 29.02
CA LEU A 821 3.43 35.74 29.90
C LEU A 821 3.98 36.14 31.27
N LEU A 822 3.91 37.44 31.56
CA LEU A 822 3.87 37.94 32.92
C LEU A 822 2.75 37.18 33.65
N ILE A 823 3.15 36.22 34.47
CA ILE A 823 2.25 35.49 35.36
C ILE A 823 1.71 36.52 36.34
N SER A 824 0.43 36.87 36.20
CA SER A 824 -0.29 37.54 37.28
C SER A 824 -0.36 36.57 38.46
N GLU A 825 0.33 36.90 39.54
CA GLU A 825 0.17 36.22 40.82
C GLU A 825 -1.25 36.43 41.35
N SER A 826 -2.19 35.57 40.95
CA SER A 826 -3.41 35.37 41.72
C SER A 826 -3.17 34.18 42.64
N GLY A 827 -2.98 34.45 43.92
CA GLY A 827 -2.78 33.45 44.97
C GLY A 827 -3.87 32.37 44.92
N LYS A 828 -3.47 31.16 44.53
CA LYS A 828 -4.19 29.94 44.87
C LYS A 828 -3.25 29.10 45.70
N ALA A 829 -3.69 28.83 46.92
CA ALA A 829 -2.96 28.13 47.97
C ALA A 829 -2.17 26.94 47.41
N SER A 830 -0.89 26.88 47.77
CA SER A 830 -0.04 25.71 47.58
C SER A 830 -0.70 24.52 48.27
N VAL A 831 -1.29 23.63 47.47
CA VAL A 831 -1.81 22.37 47.97
C VAL A 831 -0.60 21.48 48.19
N ASP A 832 -0.29 21.07 49.42
CA ASP A 832 0.84 20.16 49.68
C ASP A 832 0.37 18.73 49.97
N GLY A 833 1.19 17.75 49.58
CA GLY A 833 1.00 16.32 49.88
C GLY A 833 0.01 15.58 48.98
N LEU A 834 -0.85 14.77 49.59
CA LEU A 834 -1.70 13.76 48.90
C LEU A 834 -2.73 14.39 47.95
N ALA A 835 -3.19 15.61 48.26
CA ALA A 835 -4.14 16.34 47.43
C ALA A 835 -3.48 16.86 46.13
N LEU A 836 -2.22 17.30 46.21
CA LEU A 836 -1.43 17.67 45.02
C LEU A 836 -1.08 16.44 44.20
N TRP A 837 -0.75 15.30 44.82
CA TRP A 837 -0.57 14.03 44.11
C TRP A 837 -1.86 13.62 43.38
N ARG A 838 -3.03 13.71 44.03
CA ARG A 838 -4.32 13.41 43.39
C ARG A 838 -4.63 14.36 42.24
N GLN A 839 -4.30 15.64 42.39
CA GLN A 839 -4.47 16.64 41.33
C GLN A 839 -3.51 16.39 40.16
N GLN A 840 -2.25 16.05 40.43
CA GLN A 840 -1.25 15.69 39.42
C GLN A 840 -1.60 14.38 38.71
N VAL A 841 -2.07 13.35 39.43
CA VAL A 841 -2.52 12.09 38.85
C VAL A 841 -3.78 12.31 38.01
N SER A 842 -4.74 13.10 38.49
CA SER A 842 -5.94 13.47 37.72
C SER A 842 -5.59 14.29 36.48
N ALA A 843 -4.69 15.27 36.60
CA ALA A 843 -4.20 16.06 35.48
C ALA A 843 -3.44 15.17 34.49
N MET A 844 -2.57 14.28 34.96
CA MET A 844 -1.81 13.35 34.12
C MET A 844 -2.72 12.31 33.47
N ALA A 845 -3.76 11.83 34.16
CA ALA A 845 -4.81 10.98 33.61
C ALA A 845 -5.64 11.72 32.57
N ARG A 846 -5.98 12.99 32.80
CA ARG A 846 -6.68 13.86 31.84
C ARG A 846 -5.81 14.14 30.62
N VAL A 847 -4.51 14.39 30.79
CA VAL A 847 -3.55 14.56 29.68
C VAL A 847 -3.39 13.25 28.92
N ARG A 848 -3.24 12.11 29.61
CA ARG A 848 -3.20 10.78 28.97
C ARG A 848 -4.50 10.49 28.24
N PHE A 849 -5.66 10.84 28.80
CA PHE A 849 -6.97 10.68 28.18
C PHE A 849 -7.16 11.63 26.99
N LEU A 850 -6.68 12.87 27.04
CA LEU A 850 -6.71 13.81 25.90
C LEU A 850 -5.74 13.37 24.80
N LYS A 851 -4.56 12.84 25.16
CA LYS A 851 -3.61 12.22 24.24
C LYS A 851 -4.13 10.90 23.67
N LEU A 852 -4.89 10.13 24.46
CA LEU A 852 -5.62 8.98 23.98
C LEU A 852 -6.74 9.44 23.04
N LYS A 853 -7.51 10.47 23.37
CA LYS A 853 -8.55 11.08 22.52
C LYS A 853 -7.97 11.62 21.20
N SER A 854 -6.72 12.09 21.19
CA SER A 854 -6.03 12.47 19.96
C SER A 854 -5.50 11.26 19.17
N SER A 855 -5.08 10.18 19.86
CA SER A 855 -4.70 8.90 19.26
C SER A 855 -5.87 7.93 18.99
N VAL A 856 -7.08 8.27 19.43
CA VAL A 856 -8.33 7.55 19.20
C VAL A 856 -8.63 7.50 17.71
N LYS A 857 -8.05 8.39 16.89
CA LYS A 857 -8.05 8.22 15.42
C LYS A 857 -7.32 6.94 14.98
N ASN A 858 -6.17 6.63 15.57
CA ASN A 858 -5.42 5.39 15.26
C ASN A 858 -6.07 4.17 15.90
N LEU A 859 -6.56 4.29 17.15
CA LEU A 859 -7.22 3.18 17.84
C LEU A 859 -8.60 2.86 17.24
N ARG A 860 -9.37 3.88 16.83
CA ARG A 860 -10.55 3.70 15.97
C ARG A 860 -10.17 3.12 14.61
N SER A 861 -9.06 3.52 14.00
CA SER A 861 -8.64 2.90 12.73
C SER A 861 -8.31 1.42 12.88
N ILE A 862 -7.68 1.00 13.97
CA ILE A 862 -7.38 -0.41 14.26
C ILE A 862 -8.66 -1.17 14.64
N LEU A 863 -9.50 -0.60 15.52
CA LEU A 863 -10.77 -1.20 15.92
C LEU A 863 -11.75 -1.28 14.74
N LEU A 864 -11.78 -0.27 13.87
CA LEU A 864 -12.56 -0.26 12.63
C LEU A 864 -12.00 -1.26 11.63
N LEU A 865 -10.69 -1.53 11.62
CA LEU A 865 -10.10 -2.64 10.85
C LEU A 865 -10.62 -3.99 11.34
N TYR A 866 -10.71 -4.19 12.67
CA TYR A 866 -11.28 -5.41 13.27
C TYR A 866 -12.78 -5.53 13.05
N VAL A 867 -13.53 -4.43 13.11
CA VAL A 867 -14.97 -4.42 12.78
C VAL A 867 -15.17 -4.69 11.29
N VAL A 868 -14.36 -4.12 10.41
CA VAL A 868 -14.33 -4.44 8.97
C VAL A 868 -13.85 -5.87 8.70
N PHE A 869 -13.18 -6.53 9.64
CA PHE A 869 -12.81 -7.94 9.54
C PHE A 869 -13.96 -8.88 9.94
N LEU A 870 -14.71 -8.53 10.99
CA LEU A 870 -15.86 -9.30 11.47
C LEU A 870 -17.14 -9.07 10.66
N LEU A 871 -17.29 -7.89 10.06
CA LEU A 871 -18.50 -7.52 9.33
C LEU A 871 -18.69 -8.33 8.03
N PRO A 872 -17.67 -8.59 7.20
CA PRO A 872 -17.77 -9.51 6.07
C PRO A 872 -18.09 -10.94 6.51
N LEU A 873 -17.58 -11.39 7.67
CA LEU A 873 -17.91 -12.70 8.23
C LEU A 873 -19.42 -12.80 8.56
N ILE A 874 -19.96 -11.81 9.27
CA ILE A 874 -21.39 -11.77 9.63
C ILE A 874 -22.26 -11.54 8.40
N LEU A 875 -21.80 -10.72 7.45
CA LEU A 875 -22.52 -10.40 6.23
C LEU A 875 -22.53 -11.60 5.27
N GLN A 876 -21.42 -12.35 5.17
CA GLN A 876 -21.34 -13.57 4.37
C GLN A 876 -22.20 -14.69 4.98
N LEU A 877 -22.13 -14.90 6.29
CA LEU A 877 -22.97 -15.89 6.97
C LEU A 877 -24.46 -15.54 6.85
N SER A 878 -24.83 -14.27 6.97
CA SER A 878 -26.22 -13.84 6.81
C SER A 878 -26.70 -13.84 5.35
N LEU A 879 -25.84 -13.48 4.37
CA LEU A 879 -26.16 -13.59 2.95
C LEU A 879 -26.32 -15.04 2.50
N VAL A 880 -25.48 -15.96 3.00
CA VAL A 880 -25.64 -17.39 2.72
C VAL A 880 -26.91 -17.92 3.34
N ALA A 881 -27.19 -17.59 4.60
CA ALA A 881 -28.42 -18.02 5.27
C ALA A 881 -29.67 -17.48 4.54
N ALA A 882 -29.63 -16.23 4.08
CA ALA A 882 -30.69 -15.62 3.27
C ALA A 882 -30.78 -16.20 1.85
N TRP A 883 -29.64 -16.57 1.24
CA TRP A 883 -29.59 -17.21 -0.08
C TRP A 883 -30.18 -18.62 -0.03
N GLN A 884 -29.83 -19.37 1.02
CA GLN A 884 -30.37 -20.70 1.26
C GLN A 884 -31.89 -20.64 1.47
N SER A 885 -32.41 -19.66 2.19
CA SER A 885 -33.85 -19.57 2.46
C SER A 885 -34.73 -19.12 1.27
N VAL A 886 -34.14 -18.56 0.21
CA VAL A 886 -34.86 -18.00 -0.95
C VAL A 886 -34.66 -18.81 -2.24
N SER A 887 -33.67 -19.71 -2.28
CA SER A 887 -33.29 -20.40 -3.52
C SER A 887 -34.18 -21.62 -3.83
N THR A 888 -34.80 -21.58 -5.02
CA THR A 888 -35.48 -22.72 -5.65
C THR A 888 -34.53 -23.36 -6.66
N TRP A 889 -34.48 -24.68 -6.70
CA TRP A 889 -33.47 -25.39 -7.47
C TRP A 889 -34.10 -26.30 -8.51
N GLU A 890 -33.83 -26.02 -9.78
CA GLU A 890 -34.26 -26.86 -10.89
C GLU A 890 -33.33 -28.07 -11.00
N LEU A 891 -33.91 -29.27 -10.96
CA LEU A 891 -33.19 -30.53 -11.14
C LEU A 891 -33.01 -30.81 -12.64
N SER A 892 -32.19 -29.97 -13.28
CA SER A 892 -31.94 -29.99 -14.73
C SER A 892 -30.81 -30.94 -15.11
N SER A 893 -30.98 -31.67 -16.21
CA SER A 893 -29.95 -32.57 -16.73
C SER A 893 -28.70 -31.84 -17.21
N SER A 894 -28.83 -30.60 -17.67
CA SER A 894 -27.72 -29.75 -18.15
C SER A 894 -26.69 -29.35 -17.08
N GLN A 895 -27.03 -29.48 -15.78
CA GLN A 895 -26.10 -29.21 -14.68
C GLN A 895 -25.14 -30.39 -14.44
N TYR A 896 -25.52 -31.60 -14.84
CA TYR A 896 -24.78 -32.84 -14.56
C TYR A 896 -24.18 -33.47 -15.82
N PHE A 897 -24.83 -33.28 -16.97
CA PHE A 897 -24.47 -33.94 -18.22
C PHE A 897 -24.15 -32.94 -19.34
N LEU A 898 -23.24 -33.33 -20.23
CA LEU A 898 -22.78 -32.50 -21.35
C LEU A 898 -23.87 -32.30 -22.42
N PRO A 899 -24.21 -31.05 -22.79
CA PRO A 899 -25.10 -30.78 -23.91
C PRO A 899 -24.42 -31.03 -25.26
N LEU A 900 -25.22 -31.31 -26.29
CA LEU A 900 -24.73 -31.78 -27.60
C LEU A 900 -23.80 -30.75 -28.25
N GLY A 901 -22.60 -31.22 -28.66
CA GLY A 901 -21.62 -30.43 -29.41
C GLY A 901 -20.69 -29.53 -28.57
N LYS A 902 -20.72 -29.59 -27.23
CA LYS A 902 -19.77 -28.88 -26.36
C LYS A 902 -18.62 -29.77 -25.89
N LYS A 903 -17.46 -29.17 -25.62
CA LYS A 903 -16.27 -29.86 -25.08
C LYS A 903 -16.45 -30.18 -23.59
N VAL A 904 -15.91 -31.32 -23.16
CA VAL A 904 -15.84 -31.77 -21.76
C VAL A 904 -15.33 -30.64 -20.86
N HIS A 905 -16.12 -30.26 -19.87
CA HIS A 905 -15.72 -29.37 -18.76
C HIS A 905 -15.56 -30.22 -17.50
N SER A 906 -14.71 -29.80 -16.57
CA SER A 906 -14.26 -30.60 -15.41
C SER A 906 -15.36 -31.14 -14.48
N GLU A 907 -16.60 -30.65 -14.58
CA GLU A 907 -17.71 -31.01 -13.69
C GLU A 907 -18.89 -31.69 -14.42
N THR A 908 -18.95 -31.64 -15.75
CA THR A 908 -20.03 -32.25 -16.55
C THR A 908 -19.47 -33.37 -17.41
N THR A 909 -20.12 -34.54 -17.35
CA THR A 909 -19.69 -35.74 -18.06
C THR A 909 -20.75 -36.18 -19.06
N SER A 910 -20.37 -37.00 -20.03
CA SER A 910 -21.34 -37.68 -20.90
C SER A 910 -22.18 -38.65 -20.08
N LEU A 911 -23.45 -38.83 -20.45
CA LEU A 911 -24.33 -39.82 -19.83
C LEU A 911 -23.96 -41.20 -20.34
N LEU A 912 -23.59 -42.11 -19.44
CA LEU A 912 -23.25 -43.49 -19.82
C LEU A 912 -24.51 -44.36 -19.90
N VAL A 913 -24.75 -45.01 -21.03
CA VAL A 913 -25.84 -45.97 -21.19
C VAL A 913 -25.28 -47.38 -21.35
N HIS A 914 -25.62 -48.26 -20.40
CA HIS A 914 -25.24 -49.66 -20.44
C HIS A 914 -26.36 -50.51 -21.03
N ASN A 915 -26.10 -51.07 -22.21
CA ASN A 915 -27.06 -51.92 -22.91
C ASN A 915 -26.94 -53.38 -22.43
N ASN A 916 -27.95 -53.85 -21.68
CA ASN A 916 -28.08 -55.24 -21.23
C ASN A 916 -29.33 -55.92 -21.84
N THR A 917 -29.78 -55.47 -23.02
CA THR A 917 -30.96 -56.00 -23.71
C THR A 917 -30.62 -57.08 -24.74
N GLY A 918 -29.38 -57.12 -25.23
CA GLY A 918 -28.96 -57.98 -26.33
C GLY A 918 -29.42 -57.51 -27.73
N THR A 919 -30.11 -56.37 -27.83
CA THR A 919 -30.63 -55.77 -29.07
C THR A 919 -30.20 -54.29 -29.21
N SER A 920 -30.31 -53.70 -30.40
CA SER A 920 -29.98 -52.28 -30.64
C SER A 920 -31.02 -51.36 -29.99
N ILE A 921 -30.59 -50.47 -29.08
CA ILE A 921 -31.47 -49.52 -28.39
C ILE A 921 -31.37 -48.11 -29.04
N GLU A 922 -31.18 -48.05 -30.36
CA GLU A 922 -30.91 -46.82 -31.10
C GLU A 922 -32.06 -45.80 -30.99
N ASP A 923 -33.31 -46.26 -31.02
CA ASP A 923 -34.48 -45.41 -30.86
C ASP A 923 -34.48 -44.68 -29.50
N PHE A 924 -34.14 -45.39 -28.43
CA PHE A 924 -34.04 -44.79 -27.10
C PHE A 924 -32.88 -43.80 -27.01
N ILE A 925 -31.73 -44.11 -27.63
CA ILE A 925 -30.58 -43.20 -27.66
C ILE A 925 -30.96 -41.90 -28.39
N HIS A 926 -31.65 -41.99 -29.53
CA HIS A 926 -32.14 -40.81 -30.23
C HIS A 926 -33.13 -40.00 -29.37
N THR A 927 -33.98 -40.65 -28.55
CA THR A 927 -34.82 -39.92 -27.58
C THR A 927 -34.01 -39.23 -26.48
N LEU A 928 -32.88 -39.79 -26.04
CA LEU A 928 -32.00 -39.14 -25.06
C LEU A 928 -31.22 -37.97 -25.69
N GLU A 929 -30.65 -38.15 -26.86
CA GLU A 929 -29.94 -37.10 -27.61
C GLU A 929 -30.86 -35.92 -27.93
N SER A 930 -32.12 -36.19 -28.27
CA SER A 930 -33.10 -35.13 -28.50
C SER A 930 -33.32 -34.23 -27.27
N GLN A 931 -32.96 -34.68 -26.06
CA GLN A 931 -33.03 -33.89 -24.82
C GLN A 931 -31.80 -32.98 -24.60
N ASP A 932 -30.97 -32.79 -25.63
CA ASP A 932 -29.70 -32.04 -25.55
C ASP A 932 -28.70 -32.71 -24.60
N LEU A 933 -28.52 -34.04 -24.74
CA LEU A 933 -27.60 -34.84 -23.93
C LEU A 933 -26.59 -35.58 -24.80
N THR A 934 -25.31 -35.53 -24.42
CA THR A 934 -24.25 -36.34 -25.03
C THR A 934 -24.22 -37.70 -24.35
N VAL A 935 -24.46 -38.77 -25.11
CA VAL A 935 -24.57 -40.15 -24.61
C VAL A 935 -23.38 -40.99 -25.07
N GLU A 936 -22.79 -41.75 -24.15
CA GLU A 936 -21.77 -42.77 -24.45
C GLU A 936 -22.34 -44.17 -24.18
N ILE A 937 -22.08 -45.11 -25.08
CA ILE A 937 -22.67 -46.46 -25.04
C ILE A 937 -21.58 -47.48 -24.74
N THR A 938 -21.81 -48.33 -23.73
CA THR A 938 -20.88 -49.39 -23.35
C THR A 938 -21.61 -50.71 -23.13
N SER A 939 -21.10 -51.77 -23.77
CA SER A 939 -21.56 -53.16 -23.59
C SER A 939 -20.70 -53.97 -22.62
N GLU A 940 -19.62 -53.39 -22.08
CA GLU A 940 -18.71 -54.07 -21.15
C GLU A 940 -19.37 -54.37 -19.79
N GLU A 941 -19.11 -55.56 -19.23
CA GLU A 941 -19.66 -56.02 -17.94
C GLU A 941 -19.03 -55.31 -16.72
N ASN A 942 -17.88 -54.66 -16.87
CA ASN A 942 -17.04 -54.11 -15.78
C ASN A 942 -17.53 -52.77 -15.17
N ILE A 943 -18.71 -52.28 -15.53
CA ILE A 943 -19.25 -51.00 -14.99
C ILE A 943 -19.66 -51.13 -13.51
N THR A 944 -19.58 -52.33 -12.93
CA THR A 944 -20.12 -52.66 -11.61
C THR A 944 -19.37 -52.04 -10.41
N GLU A 945 -18.13 -51.59 -10.57
CA GLU A 945 -17.32 -51.15 -9.41
C GLU A 945 -17.08 -49.63 -9.34
N GLU A 946 -16.44 -48.96 -10.32
CA GLU A 946 -16.09 -47.52 -10.26
C GLU A 946 -16.62 -46.77 -11.49
N LEU A 947 -17.52 -45.79 -11.29
CA LEU A 947 -18.12 -45.00 -12.37
C LEU A 947 -17.31 -43.70 -12.60
N LYS A 948 -16.82 -43.48 -13.82
CA LYS A 948 -16.10 -42.24 -14.19
C LYS A 948 -17.03 -41.09 -14.63
N HIS A 949 -18.30 -41.39 -14.87
CA HIS A 949 -19.34 -40.43 -15.26
C HIS A 949 -20.20 -40.04 -14.06
N ASN A 950 -20.85 -38.87 -14.11
CA ASN A 950 -21.72 -38.38 -13.03
C ASN A 950 -22.94 -39.29 -12.79
N GLY A 951 -23.38 -40.02 -13.82
CA GLY A 951 -24.45 -41.00 -13.73
C GLY A 951 -24.48 -41.92 -14.95
N ALA A 952 -25.14 -43.06 -14.80
CA ALA A 952 -25.35 -44.04 -15.86
C ALA A 952 -26.76 -44.65 -15.81
N ILE A 953 -27.27 -45.08 -16.97
CA ILE A 953 -28.55 -45.78 -17.10
C ILE A 953 -28.28 -47.17 -17.68
N LYS A 954 -28.57 -48.21 -16.91
CA LYS A 954 -28.58 -49.59 -17.39
C LYS A 954 -29.98 -49.95 -17.88
N VAL A 955 -30.08 -50.37 -19.14
CA VAL A 955 -31.35 -50.74 -19.79
C VAL A 955 -31.40 -52.25 -19.97
N SER A 956 -32.51 -52.87 -19.58
CA SER A 956 -32.75 -54.32 -19.72
C SER A 956 -34.20 -54.60 -20.14
N HIS A 957 -34.47 -55.77 -20.72
CA HIS A 957 -35.83 -56.19 -21.11
C HIS A 957 -36.47 -57.15 -20.11
N LYS A 958 -37.79 -56.99 -19.92
CA LYS A 958 -38.65 -58.01 -19.31
C LYS A 958 -39.98 -58.04 -20.06
N GLY A 959 -40.12 -58.95 -21.02
CA GLY A 959 -41.26 -58.96 -21.95
C GLY A 959 -41.09 -57.88 -23.03
N GLN A 960 -42.14 -57.09 -23.30
CA GLN A 960 -42.11 -55.98 -24.27
C GLN A 960 -41.71 -54.62 -23.67
N SER A 961 -41.59 -54.50 -22.35
CA SER A 961 -41.27 -53.23 -21.67
C SER A 961 -39.79 -53.14 -21.26
N TYR A 962 -39.28 -51.90 -21.22
CA TYR A 962 -37.95 -51.58 -20.72
C TYR A 962 -37.92 -51.56 -19.18
N ARG A 963 -36.84 -52.07 -18.60
CA ARG A 963 -36.50 -51.88 -17.19
C ARG A 963 -35.22 -51.08 -17.08
N PHE A 964 -35.27 -50.03 -16.26
CA PHE A 964 -34.15 -49.12 -16.05
C PHE A 964 -33.50 -49.37 -14.69
N THR A 965 -32.16 -49.29 -14.65
CA THR A 965 -31.40 -49.22 -13.42
C THR A 965 -30.55 -47.96 -13.47
N VAL A 966 -30.76 -47.06 -12.53
CA VAL A 966 -30.02 -45.79 -12.45
C VAL A 966 -28.82 -45.96 -11.52
N LEU A 967 -27.64 -45.62 -12.03
CA LEU A 967 -26.39 -45.70 -11.29
C LEU A 967 -25.85 -44.30 -11.12
N CYS A 968 -25.63 -43.88 -9.88
CA CYS A 968 -25.18 -42.52 -9.58
C CYS A 968 -23.78 -42.48 -8.98
N HIS A 969 -23.00 -41.49 -9.44
CA HIS A 969 -21.75 -41.13 -8.81
C HIS A 969 -22.00 -40.37 -7.50
N VAL A 970 -21.10 -40.52 -6.54
CA VAL A 970 -21.23 -39.98 -5.17
C VAL A 970 -21.11 -38.45 -5.12
N GLU A 971 -20.43 -37.85 -6.12
CA GLU A 971 -20.25 -36.40 -6.23
C GLU A 971 -21.48 -35.68 -6.80
N ALA A 972 -22.38 -36.39 -7.48
CA ALA A 972 -23.60 -35.83 -8.03
C ALA A 972 -24.78 -36.14 -7.08
N ILE A 973 -24.95 -35.35 -6.03
CA ILE A 973 -25.93 -35.59 -4.96
C ILE A 973 -27.35 -35.76 -5.50
N ASN A 974 -27.73 -34.95 -6.48
CA ASN A 974 -29.07 -34.96 -7.09
C ASN A 974 -29.15 -35.84 -8.35
N CYS A 975 -28.16 -36.71 -8.58
CA CYS A 975 -28.13 -37.57 -9.76
C CYS A 975 -29.40 -38.44 -9.89
N PHE A 976 -29.89 -39.04 -8.80
CA PHE A 976 -31.06 -39.92 -8.86
C PHE A 976 -32.33 -39.22 -9.38
N PRO A 977 -32.79 -38.10 -8.82
CA PRO A 977 -33.99 -37.42 -9.32
C PRO A 977 -33.79 -36.85 -10.73
N VAL A 978 -32.56 -36.46 -11.10
CA VAL A 978 -32.26 -36.00 -12.47
C VAL A 978 -32.34 -37.15 -13.47
N LEU A 979 -31.76 -38.32 -13.17
CA LEU A 979 -31.83 -39.50 -14.05
C LEU A 979 -33.26 -40.02 -14.21
N VAL A 980 -34.07 -40.00 -13.14
CA VAL A 980 -35.50 -40.34 -13.23
C VAL A 980 -36.23 -39.35 -14.14
N ASN A 981 -35.96 -38.04 -14.02
CA ASN A 981 -36.55 -37.04 -14.92
C ASN A 981 -36.14 -37.24 -16.39
N VAL A 982 -34.88 -37.63 -16.65
CA VAL A 982 -34.39 -37.97 -18.01
C VAL A 982 -35.14 -39.19 -18.57
N ILE A 983 -35.38 -40.22 -17.75
CA ILE A 983 -36.16 -41.40 -18.13
C ILE A 983 -37.63 -41.05 -18.39
N SER A 984 -38.27 -40.28 -17.51
CA SER A 984 -39.66 -39.81 -17.66
C SER A 984 -39.84 -39.07 -18.99
N ASN A 985 -38.92 -38.16 -19.31
CA ASN A 985 -38.94 -37.41 -20.56
C ASN A 985 -38.62 -38.26 -21.79
N ALA A 986 -37.76 -39.27 -21.67
CA ALA A 986 -37.50 -40.22 -22.75
C ALA A 986 -38.77 -41.02 -23.09
N LEU A 987 -39.45 -41.57 -22.08
CA LEU A 987 -40.71 -42.31 -22.24
C LEU A 987 -41.81 -41.43 -22.87
N LEU A 988 -41.94 -40.18 -22.43
CA LEU A 988 -42.88 -39.21 -22.99
C LEU A 988 -42.62 -38.96 -24.49
N ARG A 989 -41.36 -38.89 -24.91
CA ARG A 989 -40.96 -38.69 -26.32
C ARG A 989 -41.14 -39.94 -27.17
N THR A 990 -40.93 -41.13 -26.62
CA THR A 990 -41.23 -42.40 -27.30
C THR A 990 -42.72 -42.51 -27.66
N LEU A 991 -43.59 -41.85 -26.90
CA LEU A 991 -45.03 -41.75 -27.16
C LEU A 991 -45.40 -40.56 -28.08
N ASN A 992 -44.45 -40.01 -28.83
CA ASN A 992 -44.60 -38.91 -29.79
C ASN A 992 -45.09 -37.57 -29.20
N SER A 993 -44.84 -37.30 -27.91
CA SER A 993 -45.12 -36.00 -27.31
C SER A 993 -43.90 -35.08 -27.35
N THR A 994 -44.10 -33.79 -27.68
CA THR A 994 -43.07 -32.74 -27.63
C THR A 994 -42.98 -32.04 -26.27
N ALA A 995 -43.81 -32.43 -25.30
CA ALA A 995 -43.81 -31.84 -23.98
C ALA A 995 -42.57 -32.27 -23.16
N HIS A 996 -42.20 -31.45 -22.18
CA HIS A 996 -41.03 -31.68 -21.35
C HIS A 996 -41.36 -31.46 -19.88
N ILE A 997 -41.20 -32.50 -19.07
CA ILE A 997 -41.46 -32.47 -17.63
C ILE A 997 -40.28 -31.81 -16.93
N ARG A 998 -40.56 -30.83 -16.08
CA ARG A 998 -39.57 -30.11 -15.27
C ARG A 998 -39.90 -30.21 -13.79
N ILE A 999 -38.88 -30.47 -12.99
CA ILE A 999 -39.00 -30.66 -11.55
C ILE A 999 -38.05 -29.74 -10.80
N TRP A 1000 -38.57 -29.12 -9.74
CA TRP A 1000 -37.77 -28.34 -8.79
C TRP A 1000 -37.83 -28.98 -7.40
N SER A 1001 -36.69 -28.94 -6.71
CA SER A 1001 -36.64 -29.22 -5.27
C SER A 1001 -36.70 -27.89 -4.52
N HIS A 1002 -37.73 -27.74 -3.67
CA HIS A 1002 -37.94 -26.54 -2.88
C HIS A 1002 -38.29 -26.91 -1.42
N PRO A 1003 -37.31 -27.17 -0.55
CA PRO A 1003 -37.58 -27.64 0.80
C PRO A 1003 -38.29 -26.58 1.67
N PHE A 1004 -39.08 -27.01 2.64
CA PHE A 1004 -39.66 -26.13 3.65
C PHE A 1004 -38.60 -25.69 4.66
N PHE A 1005 -38.37 -24.38 4.80
CA PHE A 1005 -37.44 -23.80 5.76
C PHE A 1005 -38.14 -23.43 7.08
N SER A 1006 -37.78 -24.09 8.19
CA SER A 1006 -38.10 -23.58 9.52
C SER A 1006 -36.96 -22.69 10.02
N VAL A 1007 -37.16 -21.38 10.12
CA VAL A 1007 -36.31 -20.56 10.99
C VAL A 1007 -36.72 -20.88 12.41
N SER A 1008 -36.05 -21.85 13.05
CA SER A 1008 -36.21 -22.02 14.50
C SER A 1008 -35.64 -20.78 15.17
N VAL A 1009 -36.51 -19.88 15.60
CA VAL A 1009 -36.17 -18.60 16.27
C VAL A 1009 -35.36 -18.80 17.56
N GLY A 1010 -35.18 -20.05 18.04
CA GLY A 1010 -34.45 -20.39 19.27
C GLY A 1010 -33.04 -20.98 19.11
N ALA A 1011 -32.45 -21.04 17.92
CA ALA A 1011 -31.12 -21.64 17.72
C ALA A 1011 -30.16 -20.74 16.92
N TRP A 1012 -30.09 -19.46 17.30
CA TRP A 1012 -29.01 -18.55 16.96
C TRP A 1012 -28.38 -17.98 18.23
#